data_AF-A0AAD5V8A4-F1
#
_entry.id   AF-A0AAD5V8A4-F1
#
_cell.length_a   1.000
_cell.length_b   1.000
_cell.length_c   1.000
_cell.angle_alpha   90.00
_cell.angle_beta   90.00
_cell.angle_gamma   90.00
#
_symmetry.space_group_name_H-M   'P 1'
#
loop_
_entity.id
_entity.type
_entity.pdbx_description
1 polymer ?
#
loop_
_entity_poly.entity_id
_entity_poly.type
_entity_poly.pdbx_seq_one_letter_code
_entity_poly.pdbx_strand_id
1 'polypeptide(L)'
;MAFKTILFLAALAVGASAAPAKSAVCSKGRLARNAVCCQWFDILDDIQENLFDGGECGEETHELTFHDAIGFSLKAQREGKFGWFYHAFAEIETNFHANNGVDEIVEEQRPFALKHKVSFGDFIQFAGAVGVSNCLGGPRLEFRAGRSNITRPAPDLTVPEPSDSTDAIFERMGDAGFTPNEVVDLLISHTVAAQDHVDETIPGTPFDSTPGSFDAQFFVETLLKGTLFPGNGSNVGEVVSPLHGEFRLQSDFEIARDARTACEWQSFITNHDLMVSKFEKAMAKLAVLGHNPNSLVDCSEVIPIPKAAKSKVATLPAGKSRADIQAACRATPFPVLRADPGPATTIAPVSLRPELPLTLKSTPSRAPFASTRATCISRGRVSPISQNTHAAALTREYGDYSGARRFIYLSILFLFDRYALLHYLEESSKVLAPEIIKLAGTEIEVRATLRAQSKSLYRTHDSLIWAHLVLHVKVSVCSISRIKHVWAYMLLGQLVAISVAANLFYLAIVLSEQTTRTSKTTKPERRLPRVLSATTWVPVVLGMFAVILSPFTSEQTFLPNLLTMHALLLIPLVSSQPLSPTRHRLSIKNLSYTITFVSCAMRLRTTYVAYSSLGQQGQDIQAFVLSLWKTLHSHPAQSSIGWDVIWTTVSFLVWVLVSQRGAETKRDKTNPLVTSVSTLAFSVGTTAPLFLE
;
A
#
# COMPACT_ATOMS: atom_id res chain seq x y z
N MET A 1 -41.30 64.01 13.84
CA MET A 1 -40.82 63.74 12.47
C MET A 1 -39.70 62.69 12.43
N ALA A 2 -38.77 62.62 13.39
CA ALA A 2 -37.63 61.70 13.35
C ALA A 2 -37.94 60.19 13.61
N PHE A 3 -39.04 59.86 14.30
CA PHE A 3 -39.34 58.46 14.66
C PHE A 3 -39.92 57.64 13.49
N LYS A 4 -40.60 58.28 12.53
CA LYS A 4 -41.13 57.61 11.32
C LYS A 4 -40.03 57.28 10.32
N THR A 5 -38.95 58.06 10.29
CA THR A 5 -37.80 57.85 9.39
C THR A 5 -36.94 56.66 9.84
N ILE A 6 -36.83 56.44 11.15
CA ILE A 6 -36.06 55.30 11.72
C ILE A 6 -36.80 53.97 11.47
N LEU A 7 -38.13 53.94 11.57
CA LEU A 7 -38.92 52.73 11.29
C LEU A 7 -38.86 52.34 9.80
N PHE A 8 -38.81 53.32 8.89
CA PHE A 8 -38.67 53.06 7.44
C PHE A 8 -37.25 52.57 7.07
N LEU A 9 -36.21 53.08 7.73
CA LEU A 9 -34.84 52.61 7.53
C LEU A 9 -34.60 51.22 8.14
N ALA A 10 -35.24 50.89 9.26
CA ALA A 10 -35.20 49.55 9.85
C ALA A 10 -35.95 48.53 8.97
N ALA A 11 -37.08 48.90 8.36
CA ALA A 11 -37.80 48.04 7.42
C ALA A 11 -37.02 47.81 6.10
N LEU A 12 -36.27 48.81 5.61
CA LEU A 12 -35.37 48.63 4.46
C LEU A 12 -34.14 47.78 4.79
N ALA A 13 -33.61 47.87 6.02
CA ALA A 13 -32.48 47.06 6.48
C ALA A 13 -32.85 45.57 6.68
N VAL A 14 -34.10 45.28 7.06
CA VAL A 14 -34.61 43.90 7.15
C VAL A 14 -34.95 43.32 5.76
N GLY A 15 -35.35 44.15 4.79
CA GLY A 15 -35.58 43.73 3.40
C GLY A 15 -34.32 43.43 2.58
N ALA A 16 -33.15 43.93 3.00
CA ALA A 16 -31.88 43.74 2.28
C ALA A 16 -31.10 42.46 2.66
N SER A 17 -31.55 41.71 3.68
CA SER A 17 -30.84 40.50 4.16
C SER A 17 -31.39 39.18 3.61
N ALA A 18 -32.31 39.22 2.65
CA ALA A 18 -32.85 38.04 1.97
C ALA A 18 -32.67 38.11 0.45
N ALA A 19 -31.53 38.62 -0.02
CA ALA A 19 -31.09 38.27 -1.36
C ALA A 19 -30.90 36.74 -1.38
N PRO A 20 -31.55 35.98 -2.28
CA PRO A 20 -31.30 34.55 -2.39
C PRO A 20 -29.79 34.36 -2.54
N ALA A 21 -29.21 33.47 -1.73
CA ALA A 21 -27.80 33.12 -1.85
C ALA A 21 -27.53 32.86 -3.34
N LYS A 22 -26.58 33.59 -3.93
CA LYS A 22 -26.30 33.48 -5.37
C LYS A 22 -25.85 32.05 -5.63
N SER A 23 -26.74 31.22 -6.17
CA SER A 23 -26.39 29.87 -6.59
C SER A 23 -25.27 29.93 -7.62
N ALA A 24 -24.28 29.08 -7.47
CA ALA A 24 -23.22 28.91 -8.45
C ALA A 24 -23.75 28.07 -9.62
N VAL A 25 -23.42 28.47 -10.85
CA VAL A 25 -23.68 27.66 -12.04
C VAL A 25 -22.51 26.70 -12.22
N CYS A 26 -22.79 25.41 -12.19
CA CYS A 26 -21.83 24.32 -12.29
C CYS A 26 -21.82 23.72 -13.71
N SER A 27 -21.03 22.66 -13.90
CA SER A 27 -21.00 21.90 -15.16
C SER A 27 -22.39 21.38 -15.55
N LYS A 28 -22.61 21.23 -16.86
CA LYS A 28 -23.89 20.79 -17.45
C LYS A 28 -25.11 21.66 -17.06
N GLY A 29 -24.89 22.91 -16.64
CA GLY A 29 -25.95 23.85 -16.28
C GLY A 29 -26.60 23.58 -14.92
N ARG A 30 -26.02 22.70 -14.10
CA ARG A 30 -26.49 22.40 -12.73
C ARG A 30 -26.25 23.60 -11.81
N LEU A 31 -27.03 23.70 -10.73
CA LEU A 31 -26.90 24.77 -9.75
C LEU A 31 -26.45 24.19 -8.41
N ALA A 32 -25.59 24.92 -7.70
CA ALA A 32 -25.23 24.63 -6.32
C ALA A 32 -25.39 25.86 -5.43
N ARG A 33 -25.82 25.65 -4.19
CA ARG A 33 -25.89 26.70 -3.14
C ARG A 33 -24.52 27.26 -2.79
N ASN A 34 -23.47 26.44 -2.92
CA ASN A 34 -22.08 26.84 -2.71
C ASN A 34 -21.22 26.40 -3.92
N ALA A 35 -20.35 27.28 -4.42
CA ALA A 35 -19.47 27.00 -5.55
C ALA A 35 -18.53 25.80 -5.30
N VAL A 36 -18.16 25.52 -4.05
CA VAL A 36 -17.35 24.35 -3.68
C VAL A 36 -18.07 23.04 -4.02
N CYS A 37 -19.41 23.03 -4.02
CA CYS A 37 -20.19 21.84 -4.34
C CYS A 37 -20.18 21.51 -5.85
N CYS A 38 -19.79 22.46 -6.72
CA CYS A 38 -19.86 22.23 -8.17
C CYS A 38 -18.96 21.09 -8.66
N GLN A 39 -17.77 20.91 -8.08
CA GLN A 39 -16.87 19.83 -8.50
C GLN A 39 -17.45 18.44 -8.22
N TRP A 40 -18.29 18.31 -7.18
CA TRP A 40 -18.87 17.04 -6.77
C TRP A 40 -19.89 16.53 -7.79
N PHE A 41 -20.46 17.40 -8.64
CA PHE A 41 -21.27 16.98 -9.76
C PHE A 41 -20.44 16.29 -10.87
N ASP A 42 -19.19 16.69 -11.08
CA ASP A 42 -18.30 16.02 -12.04
C ASP A 42 -17.80 14.69 -11.48
N ILE A 43 -17.56 14.63 -10.16
CA ILE A 43 -17.23 13.39 -9.45
C ILE A 43 -18.41 12.42 -9.51
N LEU A 44 -19.63 12.91 -9.27
CA LEU A 44 -20.87 12.11 -9.38
C LEU A 44 -20.96 11.44 -10.75
N ASP A 45 -20.79 12.21 -11.82
CA ASP A 45 -20.87 11.69 -13.18
C ASP A 45 -19.83 10.58 -13.41
N ASP A 46 -18.60 10.78 -12.93
CA ASP A 46 -17.50 9.83 -13.09
C ASP A 46 -17.70 8.54 -12.30
N ILE A 47 -18.10 8.62 -11.02
CA ILE A 47 -18.27 7.42 -10.19
C ILE A 47 -19.54 6.66 -10.56
N GLN A 48 -20.61 7.32 -11.00
CA GLN A 48 -21.79 6.61 -11.51
C GLN A 48 -21.45 5.81 -12.75
N GLU A 49 -20.64 6.36 -13.66
CA GLU A 49 -20.27 5.67 -14.91
C GLU A 49 -19.21 4.59 -14.70
N ASN A 50 -18.17 4.87 -13.91
CA ASN A 50 -16.94 4.06 -13.88
C ASN A 50 -16.69 3.31 -12.56
N LEU A 51 -17.35 3.67 -11.46
CA LEU A 51 -17.26 2.95 -10.19
C LEU A 51 -18.50 2.07 -9.96
N PHE A 52 -19.69 2.61 -10.22
CA PHE A 52 -20.98 1.94 -9.97
C PHE A 52 -21.66 1.40 -11.23
N ASP A 53 -20.90 1.06 -12.28
CA ASP A 53 -21.40 0.39 -13.50
C ASP A 53 -22.68 1.00 -14.13
N GLY A 54 -22.79 2.32 -14.15
CA GLY A 54 -23.98 3.03 -14.64
C GLY A 54 -25.03 3.34 -13.56
N GLY A 55 -24.63 3.36 -12.28
CA GLY A 55 -25.49 3.68 -11.14
C GLY A 55 -26.26 2.47 -10.61
N GLU A 56 -25.62 1.31 -10.59
CA GLU A 56 -26.11 0.11 -9.92
C GLU A 56 -25.90 0.19 -8.41
N CYS A 57 -26.71 -0.56 -7.67
CA CYS A 57 -26.53 -0.85 -6.25
C CYS A 57 -25.96 -2.27 -6.17
N GLY A 58 -24.64 -2.36 -6.31
CA GLY A 58 -23.86 -3.59 -6.31
C GLY A 58 -22.72 -3.50 -5.30
N GLU A 59 -21.73 -4.39 -5.42
CA GLU A 59 -20.67 -4.60 -4.43
C GLU A 59 -19.95 -3.30 -4.01
N GLU A 60 -19.65 -2.43 -4.97
CA GLU A 60 -18.87 -1.21 -4.74
C GLU A 60 -19.62 -0.17 -3.87
N THR A 61 -20.92 -0.36 -3.66
CA THR A 61 -21.76 0.47 -2.79
C THR A 61 -21.55 0.15 -1.30
N HIS A 62 -20.90 -0.97 -0.96
CA HIS A 62 -20.91 -1.52 0.38
C HIS A 62 -19.80 -0.97 1.32
N GLU A 63 -20.25 -0.64 2.55
CA GLU A 63 -19.59 -0.52 3.87
C GLU A 63 -18.26 0.24 4.12
N LEU A 64 -17.60 0.86 3.15
CA LEU A 64 -16.34 1.59 3.45
C LEU A 64 -16.53 2.79 4.39
N THR A 65 -17.70 3.45 4.38
CA THR A 65 -17.97 4.63 5.21
C THR A 65 -17.94 4.35 6.71
N PHE A 66 -18.31 3.14 7.12
CA PHE A 66 -18.33 2.75 8.52
C PHE A 66 -16.91 2.53 9.04
N HIS A 67 -16.11 1.73 8.32
CA HIS A 67 -14.72 1.45 8.66
C HIS A 67 -13.89 2.75 8.72
N ASP A 68 -14.14 3.70 7.81
CA ASP A 68 -13.56 5.06 7.81
C ASP A 68 -13.85 5.84 9.10
N ALA A 69 -15.14 5.96 9.44
CA ALA A 69 -15.59 6.83 10.50
C ALA A 69 -15.40 6.23 11.91
N ILE A 70 -15.59 4.92 12.08
CA ILE A 70 -15.65 4.28 13.40
C ILE A 70 -14.27 4.06 14.05
N GLY A 71 -13.19 4.31 13.28
CA GLY A 71 -11.81 4.45 13.78
C GLY A 71 -11.62 5.54 14.86
N PHE A 72 -12.68 6.29 15.18
CA PHE A 72 -12.78 7.24 16.28
C PHE A 72 -12.91 6.58 17.65
N SER A 73 -12.23 7.09 18.67
CA SER A 73 -12.47 6.69 20.07
C SER A 73 -12.19 7.83 21.05
N LEU A 74 -13.20 8.23 21.84
CA LEU A 74 -13.04 9.25 22.89
C LEU A 74 -12.09 8.76 24.00
N LYS A 75 -12.12 7.45 24.32
CA LYS A 75 -11.16 6.82 25.24
C LYS A 75 -9.74 6.86 24.69
N ALA A 76 -9.51 6.46 23.45
CA ALA A 76 -8.19 6.48 22.82
C ALA A 76 -7.63 7.92 22.76
N GLN A 77 -8.47 8.91 22.44
CA GLN A 77 -8.05 10.31 22.41
C GLN A 77 -7.58 10.82 23.79
N ARG A 78 -8.25 10.40 24.87
CA ARG A 78 -7.79 10.70 26.25
C ARG A 78 -6.43 10.08 26.58
N GLU A 79 -6.09 8.97 25.93
CA GLU A 79 -4.77 8.32 26.01
C GLU A 79 -3.74 8.91 25.02
N GLY A 80 -4.10 9.98 24.30
CA GLY A 80 -3.23 10.61 23.30
C GLY A 80 -3.14 9.86 21.97
N LYS A 81 -3.97 8.83 21.76
CA LYS A 81 -4.12 8.10 20.50
C LYS A 81 -5.19 8.80 19.65
N PHE A 82 -4.77 9.37 18.54
CA PHE A 82 -5.65 10.06 17.60
C PHE A 82 -5.50 9.38 16.24
N GLY A 83 -6.61 9.23 15.53
CA GLY A 83 -6.61 8.75 14.16
C GLY A 83 -8.02 8.62 13.61
N TRP A 84 -8.09 8.53 12.30
CA TRP A 84 -9.27 8.25 11.49
C TRP A 84 -8.81 7.22 10.48
N PHE A 85 -9.69 6.30 10.09
CA PHE A 85 -9.37 5.45 8.95
C PHE A 85 -9.30 6.33 7.72
N TYR A 86 -8.32 6.10 6.85
CA TYR A 86 -8.10 6.95 5.69
C TYR A 86 -7.32 6.19 4.63
N HIS A 87 -7.66 6.39 3.35
CA HIS A 87 -6.88 5.84 2.24
C HIS A 87 -5.37 6.17 2.34
N ALA A 88 -4.99 7.28 2.97
CA ALA A 88 -3.59 7.64 3.18
C ALA A 88 -2.80 6.66 4.08
N PHE A 89 -3.49 5.83 4.86
CA PHE A 89 -2.94 4.83 5.77
C PHE A 89 -3.44 3.41 5.50
N ALA A 90 -3.96 3.15 4.30
CA ALA A 90 -4.46 1.83 3.90
C ALA A 90 -3.44 0.70 4.22
N GLU A 91 -2.14 0.92 3.94
CA GLU A 91 -1.03 0.00 4.26
C GLU A 91 -0.95 -0.42 5.75
N ILE A 92 -1.61 0.30 6.66
CA ILE A 92 -1.68 -0.01 8.09
C ILE A 92 -3.06 -0.59 8.39
N GLU A 93 -4.11 0.14 8.05
CA GLU A 93 -5.43 -0.10 8.60
C GLU A 93 -6.17 -1.25 7.91
N THR A 94 -5.93 -1.48 6.63
CA THR A 94 -6.50 -2.65 5.93
C THR A 94 -5.85 -3.97 6.35
N ASN A 95 -4.81 -3.92 7.20
CA ASN A 95 -4.21 -5.12 7.80
C ASN A 95 -4.79 -5.44 9.19
N PHE A 96 -5.71 -4.63 9.70
CA PHE A 96 -6.45 -4.95 10.92
C PHE A 96 -7.47 -6.04 10.59
N HIS A 97 -7.63 -7.01 11.48
CA HIS A 97 -8.50 -8.17 11.26
C HIS A 97 -9.95 -7.75 10.93
N ALA A 98 -10.47 -6.78 11.67
CA ALA A 98 -11.80 -6.21 11.46
C ALA A 98 -11.96 -5.44 10.13
N ASN A 99 -10.87 -5.19 9.37
CA ASN A 99 -10.88 -4.51 8.07
C ASN A 99 -10.55 -5.46 6.91
N ASN A 100 -10.58 -6.78 7.11
CA ASN A 100 -10.35 -7.73 6.03
C ASN A 100 -11.35 -7.50 4.88
N GLY A 101 -10.86 -7.36 3.65
CA GLY A 101 -11.66 -7.16 2.44
C GLY A 101 -11.86 -5.70 2.02
N VAL A 102 -11.57 -4.72 2.89
CA VAL A 102 -11.78 -3.31 2.52
C VAL A 102 -10.67 -2.75 1.63
N ASP A 103 -9.55 -3.47 1.45
CA ASP A 103 -8.41 -3.03 0.65
C ASP A 103 -8.74 -2.92 -0.84
N GLU A 104 -9.56 -3.82 -1.37
CA GLU A 104 -10.01 -3.77 -2.77
C GLU A 104 -10.72 -2.45 -3.07
N ILE A 105 -11.81 -2.15 -2.35
CA ILE A 105 -12.58 -0.93 -2.57
C ILE A 105 -11.77 0.35 -2.26
N VAL A 106 -10.85 0.30 -1.29
CA VAL A 106 -9.94 1.43 -1.00
C VAL A 106 -9.04 1.72 -2.20
N GLU A 107 -8.47 0.70 -2.83
CA GLU A 107 -7.61 0.87 -4.00
C GLU A 107 -8.39 1.21 -5.28
N GLU A 108 -9.66 0.81 -5.38
CA GLU A 108 -10.55 1.25 -6.47
C GLU A 108 -10.97 2.72 -6.34
N GLN A 109 -11.28 3.18 -5.12
CA GLN A 109 -11.71 4.57 -4.87
C GLN A 109 -10.56 5.58 -4.91
N ARG A 110 -9.34 5.17 -4.52
CA ARG A 110 -8.16 6.05 -4.41
C ARG A 110 -7.87 6.83 -5.71
N PRO A 111 -7.84 6.22 -6.92
CA PRO A 111 -7.62 6.93 -8.18
C PRO A 111 -8.62 8.07 -8.44
N PHE A 112 -9.90 7.90 -8.09
CA PHE A 112 -10.92 8.92 -8.30
C PHE A 112 -10.69 10.13 -7.40
N ALA A 113 -10.44 9.91 -6.10
CA ALA A 113 -10.12 10.99 -5.17
C ALA A 113 -8.89 11.80 -5.62
N LEU A 114 -7.84 11.11 -6.10
CA LEU A 114 -6.63 11.73 -6.62
C LEU A 114 -6.87 12.50 -7.94
N LYS A 115 -7.61 11.90 -8.88
CA LYS A 115 -7.98 12.50 -10.18
C LYS A 115 -8.74 13.81 -9.99
N HIS A 116 -9.71 13.80 -9.08
CA HIS A 116 -10.57 14.96 -8.78
C HIS A 116 -10.01 15.90 -7.73
N LYS A 117 -8.84 15.58 -7.14
CA LYS A 117 -8.13 16.40 -6.14
C LYS A 117 -8.99 16.74 -4.92
N VAL A 118 -9.80 15.78 -4.49
CA VAL A 118 -10.60 15.88 -3.26
C VAL A 118 -9.93 15.12 -2.11
N SER A 119 -10.36 15.40 -0.89
CA SER A 119 -9.87 14.65 0.27
C SER A 119 -10.41 13.22 0.23
N PHE A 120 -9.63 12.24 0.70
CA PHE A 120 -10.11 10.85 0.71
C PHE A 120 -11.34 10.67 1.59
N GLY A 121 -11.42 11.33 2.75
CA GLY A 121 -12.57 11.23 3.64
C GLY A 121 -13.82 11.90 3.06
N ASP A 122 -13.67 13.01 2.33
CA ASP A 122 -14.82 13.53 1.60
C ASP A 122 -15.25 12.56 0.48
N PHE A 123 -14.30 11.94 -0.21
CA PHE A 123 -14.60 10.99 -1.28
C PHE A 123 -15.31 9.73 -0.76
N ILE A 124 -14.83 9.11 0.33
CA ILE A 124 -15.44 7.91 0.92
C ILE A 124 -16.89 8.19 1.32
N GLN A 125 -17.13 9.28 2.05
CA GLN A 125 -18.47 9.66 2.49
C GLN A 125 -19.37 10.06 1.32
N PHE A 126 -18.80 10.65 0.26
CA PHE A 126 -19.52 10.94 -0.98
C PHE A 126 -19.90 9.67 -1.74
N ALA A 127 -18.95 8.74 -1.92
CA ALA A 127 -19.17 7.48 -2.63
C ALA A 127 -20.23 6.63 -1.93
N GLY A 128 -20.17 6.49 -0.60
CA GLY A 128 -21.21 5.78 0.15
C GLY A 128 -22.60 6.45 0.04
N ALA A 129 -22.66 7.78 0.11
CA ALA A 129 -23.92 8.52 -0.07
C ALA A 129 -24.51 8.38 -1.47
N VAL A 130 -23.66 8.37 -2.51
CA VAL A 130 -24.10 8.16 -3.90
C VAL A 130 -24.50 6.70 -4.13
N GLY A 131 -23.70 5.73 -3.69
CA GLY A 131 -23.96 4.31 -3.86
C GLY A 131 -25.31 3.91 -3.26
N VAL A 132 -25.55 4.26 -1.98
CA VAL A 132 -26.82 3.91 -1.33
C VAL A 132 -28.04 4.61 -1.97
N SER A 133 -27.83 5.75 -2.65
CA SER A 133 -28.88 6.41 -3.42
C SER A 133 -29.27 5.67 -4.71
N ASN A 134 -28.42 4.76 -5.20
CA ASN A 134 -28.72 3.91 -6.35
C ASN A 134 -29.68 2.76 -5.98
N CYS A 135 -29.70 2.36 -4.71
CA CYS A 135 -30.51 1.27 -4.20
C CYS A 135 -32.01 1.62 -4.22
N LEU A 136 -32.85 0.64 -4.55
CA LEU A 136 -34.30 0.85 -4.60
C LEU A 136 -34.85 1.09 -3.20
N GLY A 137 -35.51 2.22 -2.96
CA GLY A 137 -35.95 2.60 -1.61
C GLY A 137 -34.83 3.20 -0.75
N GLY A 138 -33.66 3.45 -1.33
CA GLY A 138 -32.51 3.99 -0.63
C GLY A 138 -32.75 5.36 0.02
N PRO A 139 -31.92 5.75 0.99
CA PRO A 139 -31.92 7.05 1.63
C PRO A 139 -31.22 8.09 0.75
N ARG A 140 -31.50 9.38 1.02
CA ARG A 140 -30.69 10.47 0.45
C ARG A 140 -29.83 11.07 1.56
N LEU A 141 -28.64 10.50 1.73
CA LEU A 141 -27.74 10.88 2.83
C LEU A 141 -27.28 12.34 2.75
N GLU A 142 -27.06 12.94 3.93
CA GLU A 142 -26.39 14.24 4.03
C GLU A 142 -24.94 14.09 3.59
N PHE A 143 -24.48 14.99 2.72
CA PHE A 143 -23.09 15.05 2.30
C PHE A 143 -22.48 16.41 2.63
N ARG A 144 -21.43 16.41 3.46
CA ARG A 144 -20.64 17.58 3.81
C ARG A 144 -19.21 17.43 3.31
N ALA A 145 -18.69 18.45 2.63
CA ALA A 145 -17.33 18.48 2.10
C ALA A 145 -16.43 19.42 2.92
N GLY A 146 -15.13 19.11 3.00
CA GLY A 146 -14.12 19.91 3.67
C GLY A 146 -13.21 19.15 4.64
N ARG A 147 -13.22 17.82 4.64
CA ARG A 147 -12.32 17.02 5.48
C ARG A 147 -10.86 17.22 5.04
N SER A 148 -9.96 17.18 6.01
CA SER A 148 -8.52 17.33 5.78
C SER A 148 -7.86 15.98 5.53
N ASN A 149 -6.95 15.90 4.57
CA ASN A 149 -6.07 14.73 4.40
C ASN A 149 -5.02 14.59 5.52
N ILE A 150 -4.81 15.62 6.34
CA ILE A 150 -3.80 15.61 7.41
C ILE A 150 -4.39 14.92 8.64
N THR A 151 -4.05 13.65 8.82
CA THR A 151 -4.48 12.83 9.96
C THR A 151 -3.37 11.84 10.38
N ARG A 152 -3.71 10.93 11.31
CA ARG A 152 -2.92 9.78 11.77
C ARG A 152 -3.75 8.50 11.56
N PRO A 153 -3.12 7.31 11.50
CA PRO A 153 -3.85 6.05 11.38
C PRO A 153 -4.79 5.83 12.56
N ALA A 154 -5.97 5.26 12.33
CA ALA A 154 -6.84 4.83 13.42
C ALA A 154 -6.13 3.77 14.29
N PRO A 155 -6.37 3.76 15.61
CA PRO A 155 -5.99 2.63 16.45
C PRO A 155 -6.72 1.37 16.01
N ASP A 156 -6.02 0.22 16.05
CA ASP A 156 -6.63 -1.10 15.89
C ASP A 156 -7.70 -1.36 16.98
N LEU A 157 -8.57 -2.35 16.75
CA LEU A 157 -9.67 -2.76 17.65
C LEU A 157 -10.73 -1.67 17.87
N THR A 158 -10.86 -0.76 16.92
CA THR A 158 -11.89 0.29 16.92
C THR A 158 -13.10 -0.06 16.06
N VAL A 159 -12.97 -1.01 15.14
CA VAL A 159 -14.06 -1.54 14.33
C VAL A 159 -14.61 -2.81 15.02
N PRO A 160 -15.93 -2.89 15.28
CA PRO A 160 -16.53 -4.11 15.83
C PRO A 160 -16.39 -5.32 14.90
N GLU A 161 -16.16 -6.50 15.47
CA GLU A 161 -16.12 -7.76 14.73
C GLU A 161 -17.46 -8.52 14.82
N PRO A 162 -17.82 -9.35 13.82
CA PRO A 162 -19.07 -10.11 13.85
C PRO A 162 -19.14 -11.15 14.98
N SER A 163 -17.99 -11.54 15.54
CA SER A 163 -17.89 -12.43 16.71
C SER A 163 -17.91 -11.72 18.06
N ASP A 164 -17.90 -10.38 18.08
CA ASP A 164 -17.96 -9.62 19.33
C ASP A 164 -19.33 -9.79 20.01
N SER A 165 -19.33 -9.78 21.34
CA SER A 165 -20.58 -9.81 22.11
C SER A 165 -21.35 -8.50 21.95
N THR A 166 -22.68 -8.54 22.13
CA THR A 166 -23.51 -7.32 22.08
C THR A 166 -23.05 -6.24 23.07
N ASP A 167 -22.55 -6.64 24.24
CA ASP A 167 -21.99 -5.71 25.23
C ASP A 167 -20.73 -4.99 24.70
N ALA A 168 -19.81 -5.74 24.07
CA ALA A 168 -18.60 -5.17 23.50
C ALA A 168 -18.91 -4.21 22.34
N ILE A 169 -19.84 -4.59 21.46
CA ILE A 169 -20.30 -3.74 20.35
C ILE A 169 -20.92 -2.45 20.89
N PHE A 170 -21.85 -2.54 21.86
CA PHE A 170 -22.50 -1.34 22.40
C PHE A 170 -21.54 -0.46 23.21
N GLU A 171 -20.57 -1.02 23.93
CA GLU A 171 -19.53 -0.23 24.59
C GLU A 171 -18.65 0.49 23.56
N ARG A 172 -18.22 -0.21 22.51
CA ARG A 172 -17.40 0.35 21.43
C ARG A 172 -18.14 1.48 20.71
N MET A 173 -19.36 1.24 20.27
CA MET A 173 -20.20 2.22 19.59
C MET A 173 -20.57 3.39 20.52
N GLY A 174 -20.79 3.12 21.80
CA GLY A 174 -21.01 4.14 22.83
C GLY A 174 -19.83 5.08 23.03
N ASP A 175 -18.60 4.56 22.98
CA ASP A 175 -17.37 5.37 23.03
C ASP A 175 -17.20 6.26 21.78
N ALA A 176 -17.73 5.83 20.62
CA ALA A 176 -17.84 6.66 19.42
C ALA A 176 -19.05 7.62 19.46
N GLY A 177 -19.94 7.50 20.46
CA GLY A 177 -21.05 8.40 20.71
C GLY A 177 -22.42 7.87 20.27
N PHE A 178 -22.57 6.60 19.91
CA PHE A 178 -23.83 6.00 19.47
C PHE A 178 -24.54 5.24 20.58
N THR A 179 -25.86 5.39 20.65
CA THR A 179 -26.72 4.57 21.51
C THR A 179 -26.97 3.19 20.89
N PRO A 180 -27.37 2.17 21.66
CA PRO A 180 -27.73 0.86 21.10
C PRO A 180 -28.78 0.93 19.98
N ASN A 181 -29.78 1.83 20.07
CA ASN A 181 -30.76 2.00 18.99
C ASN A 181 -30.11 2.63 17.75
N GLU A 182 -29.20 3.59 17.90
CA GLU A 182 -28.45 4.12 16.76
C GLU A 182 -27.52 3.07 16.13
N VAL A 183 -27.07 2.05 16.87
CA VAL A 183 -26.36 0.89 16.29
C VAL A 183 -27.31 0.09 15.39
N VAL A 184 -28.54 -0.18 15.83
CA VAL A 184 -29.55 -0.80 14.96
C VAL A 184 -29.86 0.10 13.76
N ASP A 185 -29.96 1.41 13.97
CA ASP A 185 -30.19 2.39 12.90
C ASP A 185 -29.04 2.35 11.86
N LEU A 186 -27.79 2.06 12.24
CA LEU A 186 -26.66 1.88 11.31
C LEU A 186 -26.66 0.51 10.61
N LEU A 187 -27.05 -0.56 11.32
CA LEU A 187 -27.17 -1.92 10.76
C LEU A 187 -28.25 -2.05 9.69
N ILE A 188 -29.09 -1.03 9.47
CA ILE A 188 -29.95 -0.96 8.29
C ILE A 188 -29.11 -1.12 7.00
N SER A 189 -27.83 -0.69 6.99
CA SER A 189 -26.91 -0.92 5.87
C SER A 189 -26.84 -2.38 5.40
N HIS A 190 -27.01 -3.36 6.30
CA HIS A 190 -26.94 -4.79 5.97
C HIS A 190 -28.07 -5.27 5.04
N THR A 191 -29.12 -4.47 4.77
CA THR A 191 -30.13 -4.78 3.74
C THR A 191 -29.59 -4.67 2.30
N VAL A 192 -28.46 -3.99 2.11
CA VAL A 192 -27.76 -3.86 0.84
C VAL A 192 -26.29 -4.23 1.07
N ALA A 193 -26.05 -5.48 1.47
CA ALA A 193 -24.72 -5.97 1.80
C ALA A 193 -24.60 -7.49 1.60
N ALA A 194 -23.35 -7.92 1.49
CA ALA A 194 -22.93 -9.32 1.43
C ALA A 194 -21.59 -9.51 2.15
N GLN A 195 -21.17 -10.77 2.31
CA GLN A 195 -19.88 -11.11 2.88
C GLN A 195 -18.97 -11.83 1.89
N ASP A 196 -17.67 -11.58 2.01
CA ASP A 196 -16.62 -12.26 1.25
C ASP A 196 -15.63 -13.05 2.12
N HIS A 197 -15.34 -12.56 3.33
CA HIS A 197 -14.21 -13.03 4.14
C HIS A 197 -14.59 -13.72 5.45
N VAL A 198 -15.87 -13.82 5.80
CA VAL A 198 -16.29 -14.64 6.95
C VAL A 198 -16.32 -16.12 6.55
N ASP A 199 -16.86 -16.42 5.37
CA ASP A 199 -16.71 -17.70 4.68
C ASP A 199 -16.24 -17.48 3.24
N GLU A 200 -14.93 -17.65 3.03
CA GLU A 200 -14.27 -17.50 1.72
C GLU A 200 -14.69 -18.58 0.69
N THR A 201 -15.45 -19.60 1.09
CA THR A 201 -15.96 -20.62 0.16
C THR A 201 -17.22 -20.17 -0.59
N ILE A 202 -17.86 -19.11 -0.13
CA ILE A 202 -19.12 -18.56 -0.66
C ILE A 202 -19.12 -17.01 -0.64
N PRO A 203 -18.16 -16.35 -1.30
CA PRO A 203 -18.10 -14.90 -1.35
C PRO A 203 -19.31 -14.32 -2.11
N GLY A 204 -19.68 -13.08 -1.80
CA GLY A 204 -20.87 -12.40 -2.29
C GLY A 204 -22.18 -12.94 -1.71
N THR A 205 -22.17 -13.74 -0.64
CA THR A 205 -23.42 -14.26 -0.04
C THR A 205 -24.11 -13.15 0.79
N PRO A 206 -25.34 -12.74 0.45
CA PRO A 206 -26.00 -11.59 1.06
C PRO A 206 -26.57 -11.87 2.45
N PHE A 207 -26.82 -10.81 3.23
CA PHE A 207 -27.44 -10.89 4.56
C PHE A 207 -28.96 -10.93 4.54
N ASP A 208 -29.59 -10.64 3.40
CA ASP A 208 -31.02 -10.81 3.17
C ASP A 208 -31.30 -11.30 1.73
N SER A 209 -32.57 -11.57 1.44
CA SER A 209 -33.01 -12.06 0.13
C SER A 209 -33.06 -11.01 -0.98
N THR A 210 -32.79 -9.74 -0.66
CA THR A 210 -32.98 -8.57 -1.53
C THR A 210 -31.81 -7.57 -1.52
N PRO A 211 -30.54 -8.00 -1.69
CA PRO A 211 -29.35 -7.15 -1.46
C PRO A 211 -29.20 -5.92 -2.39
N GLY A 212 -30.06 -5.76 -3.40
CA GLY A 212 -30.11 -4.56 -4.25
C GLY A 212 -31.28 -3.61 -3.93
N SER A 213 -32.04 -3.88 -2.86
CA SER A 213 -33.20 -3.10 -2.44
C SER A 213 -33.04 -2.71 -0.97
N PHE A 214 -33.12 -1.40 -0.70
CA PHE A 214 -33.02 -0.88 0.65
C PHE A 214 -34.37 -1.05 1.36
N ASP A 215 -34.63 -2.23 1.91
CA ASP A 215 -35.91 -2.57 2.51
C ASP A 215 -35.76 -3.21 3.90
N ALA A 216 -36.82 -3.84 4.41
CA ALA A 216 -36.84 -4.37 5.77
C ALA A 216 -36.74 -5.92 5.82
N GLN A 217 -36.37 -6.58 4.72
CA GLN A 217 -36.19 -8.03 4.67
C GLN A 217 -35.13 -8.50 5.65
N PHE A 218 -33.96 -7.85 5.70
CA PHE A 218 -32.92 -8.11 6.70
C PHE A 218 -33.47 -8.20 8.14
N PHE A 219 -34.34 -7.27 8.55
CA PHE A 219 -34.91 -7.26 9.90
C PHE A 219 -35.87 -8.43 10.17
N VAL A 220 -36.55 -8.94 9.13
CA VAL A 220 -37.45 -10.12 9.23
C VAL A 220 -36.64 -11.41 9.21
N GLU A 221 -35.71 -11.52 8.29
CA GLU A 221 -34.98 -12.75 7.97
C GLU A 221 -34.00 -13.11 9.08
N THR A 222 -33.32 -12.13 9.67
CA THR A 222 -32.49 -12.30 10.89
C THR A 222 -33.27 -12.84 12.10
N LEU A 223 -34.57 -12.57 12.19
CA LEU A 223 -35.45 -13.08 13.26
C LEU A 223 -35.98 -14.50 12.99
N LEU A 224 -35.78 -15.06 11.80
CA LEU A 224 -36.15 -16.46 11.51
C LEU A 224 -35.23 -17.44 12.26
N LYS A 225 -35.77 -18.60 12.63
CA LYS A 225 -34.98 -19.75 13.11
C LYS A 225 -33.98 -20.16 12.03
N GLY A 226 -32.70 -20.17 12.40
CA GLY A 226 -31.63 -20.68 11.54
C GLY A 226 -31.73 -22.19 11.36
N THR A 227 -31.42 -22.69 10.16
CA THR A 227 -31.59 -24.08 9.77
C THR A 227 -30.36 -24.70 9.10
N LEU A 228 -29.46 -23.90 8.54
CA LEU A 228 -28.31 -24.37 7.79
C LEU A 228 -27.16 -23.36 7.82
N PHE A 229 -25.94 -23.80 7.51
CA PHE A 229 -24.87 -22.92 7.05
C PHE A 229 -24.88 -22.94 5.51
N PRO A 230 -24.83 -21.78 4.82
CA PRO A 230 -24.85 -21.74 3.36
C PRO A 230 -23.56 -22.32 2.74
N GLY A 231 -22.44 -22.26 3.46
CA GLY A 231 -21.13 -22.77 3.04
C GLY A 231 -20.77 -24.13 3.65
N ASN A 232 -19.47 -24.32 3.95
CA ASN A 232 -18.90 -25.61 4.36
C ASN A 232 -18.90 -25.87 5.88
N GLY A 233 -19.73 -25.16 6.65
CA GLY A 233 -19.86 -25.35 8.09
C GLY A 233 -19.92 -24.03 8.84
N SER A 234 -19.54 -24.04 10.11
CA SER A 234 -19.51 -22.84 10.95
C SER A 234 -18.16 -22.15 10.84
N ASN A 235 -18.17 -20.85 10.55
CA ASN A 235 -17.00 -19.98 10.66
C ASN A 235 -17.09 -19.07 11.90
N VAL A 236 -16.00 -18.37 12.24
CA VAL A 236 -15.98 -17.43 13.38
C VAL A 236 -16.82 -16.21 13.03
N GLY A 237 -17.78 -15.86 13.89
CA GLY A 237 -18.72 -14.76 13.62
C GLY A 237 -19.89 -15.15 12.71
N GLU A 238 -20.05 -16.41 12.36
CA GLU A 238 -21.18 -16.93 11.57
C GLU A 238 -22.11 -17.80 12.44
N VAL A 239 -23.42 -17.69 12.20
CA VAL A 239 -24.42 -18.60 12.77
C VAL A 239 -25.33 -19.15 11.68
N VAL A 240 -26.09 -20.21 12.00
CA VAL A 240 -27.03 -20.81 11.04
C VAL A 240 -28.02 -19.79 10.47
N SER A 241 -28.09 -19.78 9.14
CA SER A 241 -28.99 -18.96 8.33
C SER A 241 -30.34 -19.64 8.12
N PRO A 242 -31.43 -18.89 7.88
CA PRO A 242 -32.78 -19.41 7.75
C PRO A 242 -33.15 -19.81 6.32
N LEU A 243 -32.43 -19.30 5.32
CA LEU A 243 -32.66 -19.49 3.88
C LEU A 243 -31.41 -20.02 3.19
N HIS A 244 -31.59 -20.73 2.08
CA HIS A 244 -30.48 -21.16 1.24
C HIS A 244 -29.92 -19.96 0.47
N GLY A 245 -28.61 -19.74 0.53
CA GLY A 245 -27.95 -18.61 -0.13
C GLY A 245 -28.03 -17.30 0.65
N GLU A 246 -28.51 -17.31 1.90
CA GLU A 246 -28.42 -16.18 2.84
C GLU A 246 -27.29 -16.46 3.85
N PHE A 247 -26.49 -15.45 4.17
CA PHE A 247 -25.49 -15.50 5.23
C PHE A 247 -26.01 -14.80 6.49
N ARG A 248 -25.60 -15.28 7.68
CA ARG A 248 -26.01 -14.64 8.93
C ARG A 248 -24.84 -14.48 9.90
N LEU A 249 -24.55 -13.22 10.22
CA LEU A 249 -23.56 -12.85 11.23
C LEU A 249 -24.09 -13.16 12.65
N GLN A 250 -23.17 -13.55 13.53
CA GLN A 250 -23.47 -13.80 14.95
C GLN A 250 -23.93 -12.51 15.63
N SER A 251 -23.22 -11.40 15.41
CA SER A 251 -23.57 -10.08 15.94
C SER A 251 -25.01 -9.68 15.60
N ASP A 252 -25.42 -9.76 14.33
CA ASP A 252 -26.79 -9.43 13.90
C ASP A 252 -27.83 -10.34 14.57
N PHE A 253 -27.55 -11.64 14.62
CA PHE A 253 -28.42 -12.61 15.27
C PHE A 253 -28.67 -12.27 16.75
N GLU A 254 -27.61 -11.87 17.48
CA GLU A 254 -27.67 -11.51 18.88
C GLU A 254 -28.33 -10.14 19.10
N ILE A 255 -27.94 -9.11 18.33
CA ILE A 255 -28.49 -7.74 18.44
C ILE A 255 -29.99 -7.71 18.14
N ALA A 256 -30.46 -8.50 17.17
CA ALA A 256 -31.88 -8.63 16.85
C ALA A 256 -32.73 -9.17 18.03
N ARG A 257 -32.08 -9.88 18.97
CA ARG A 257 -32.71 -10.56 20.10
C ARG A 257 -32.39 -9.94 21.46
N ASP A 258 -31.43 -9.03 21.53
CA ASP A 258 -31.03 -8.35 22.75
C ASP A 258 -32.17 -7.45 23.26
N ALA A 259 -32.44 -7.49 24.57
CA ALA A 259 -33.54 -6.74 25.17
C ALA A 259 -33.40 -5.21 25.01
N ARG A 260 -32.19 -4.70 24.79
CA ARG A 260 -31.92 -3.27 24.57
C ARG A 260 -32.33 -2.79 23.19
N THR A 261 -32.27 -3.66 22.17
CA THR A 261 -32.37 -3.29 20.75
C THR A 261 -33.49 -4.00 20.00
N ALA A 262 -33.99 -5.14 20.48
CA ALA A 262 -34.98 -5.97 19.79
C ALA A 262 -36.26 -5.22 19.38
N CYS A 263 -36.68 -4.22 20.16
CA CYS A 263 -37.84 -3.40 19.80
C CYS A 263 -37.54 -2.34 18.73
N GLU A 264 -36.32 -1.78 18.69
CA GLU A 264 -35.90 -0.92 17.59
C GLU A 264 -35.78 -1.75 16.29
N TRP A 265 -35.16 -2.93 16.38
CA TRP A 265 -35.04 -3.90 15.28
C TRP A 265 -36.41 -4.23 14.67
N GLN A 266 -37.39 -4.58 15.51
CA GLN A 266 -38.75 -4.90 15.05
C GLN A 266 -39.49 -3.69 14.48
N SER A 267 -39.09 -2.46 14.83
CA SER A 267 -39.82 -1.24 14.44
C SER A 267 -39.75 -0.94 12.93
N PHE A 268 -38.72 -1.44 12.24
CA PHE A 268 -38.50 -1.20 10.81
C PHE A 268 -39.31 -2.09 9.89
N ILE A 269 -39.68 -3.30 10.36
CA ILE A 269 -40.33 -4.36 9.58
C ILE A 269 -41.55 -3.88 8.77
N THR A 270 -42.36 -2.97 9.35
CA THR A 270 -43.56 -2.43 8.70
C THR A 270 -43.48 -0.93 8.43
N ASN A 271 -42.31 -0.31 8.60
CA ASN A 271 -42.16 1.15 8.55
C ASN A 271 -40.86 1.55 7.85
N HIS A 272 -40.82 1.33 6.54
CA HIS A 272 -39.71 1.73 5.69
C HIS A 272 -39.39 3.24 5.77
N ASP A 273 -40.39 4.12 5.90
CA ASP A 273 -40.13 5.57 6.00
C ASP A 273 -39.40 5.92 7.31
N LEU A 274 -39.70 5.23 8.42
CA LEU A 274 -38.95 5.34 9.66
C LEU A 274 -37.52 4.81 9.51
N MET A 275 -37.36 3.65 8.87
CA MET A 275 -36.07 3.02 8.60
C MET A 275 -35.13 3.98 7.85
N VAL A 276 -35.59 4.52 6.71
CA VAL A 276 -34.83 5.50 5.92
C VAL A 276 -34.49 6.74 6.77
N SER A 277 -35.47 7.32 7.48
CA SER A 277 -35.23 8.52 8.29
C SER A 277 -34.26 8.30 9.46
N LYS A 278 -34.26 7.11 10.07
CA LYS A 278 -33.32 6.75 11.14
C LYS A 278 -31.92 6.53 10.60
N PHE A 279 -31.79 5.78 9.51
CA PHE A 279 -30.52 5.57 8.84
C PHE A 279 -29.88 6.89 8.39
N GLU A 280 -30.65 7.80 7.76
CA GLU A 280 -30.17 9.13 7.35
C GLU A 280 -29.58 9.92 8.53
N LYS A 281 -30.24 9.88 9.70
CA LYS A 281 -29.77 10.58 10.90
C LYS A 281 -28.52 9.94 11.49
N ALA A 282 -28.48 8.61 11.55
CA ALA A 282 -27.34 7.87 12.08
C ALA A 282 -26.11 8.06 11.18
N MET A 283 -26.29 7.97 9.85
CA MET A 283 -25.23 8.22 8.87
C MET A 283 -24.75 9.67 8.86
N ALA A 284 -25.64 10.65 8.99
CA ALA A 284 -25.23 12.06 9.11
C ALA A 284 -24.34 12.30 10.34
N LYS A 285 -24.59 11.59 11.44
CA LYS A 285 -23.75 11.60 12.65
C LYS A 285 -22.43 10.86 12.44
N LEU A 286 -22.47 9.67 11.84
CA LEU A 286 -21.28 8.86 11.51
C LEU A 286 -20.30 9.62 10.61
N ALA A 287 -20.81 10.22 9.54
CA ALA A 287 -20.00 10.91 8.53
C ALA A 287 -19.18 12.09 9.10
N VAL A 288 -19.55 12.63 10.25
CA VAL A 288 -18.89 13.81 10.87
C VAL A 288 -18.17 13.49 12.17
N LEU A 289 -17.95 12.20 12.51
CA LEU A 289 -17.19 11.84 13.71
C LEU A 289 -15.84 12.57 13.75
N GLY A 290 -15.61 13.23 14.89
CA GLY A 290 -14.49 14.16 15.19
C GLY A 290 -14.11 15.17 14.12
N HIS A 291 -15.07 15.53 13.28
CA HIS A 291 -15.09 16.78 12.55
C HIS A 291 -16.06 17.76 13.23
N ASN A 292 -15.87 19.06 13.01
CA ASN A 292 -16.86 20.06 13.38
C ASN A 292 -17.79 20.28 12.18
N PRO A 293 -19.08 19.92 12.25
CA PRO A 293 -20.00 20.06 11.10
C PRO A 293 -20.13 21.49 10.60
N ASN A 294 -19.93 22.49 11.47
CA ASN A 294 -19.98 23.91 11.12
C ASN A 294 -18.75 24.38 10.31
N SER A 295 -17.69 23.58 10.27
CA SER A 295 -16.50 23.85 9.45
C SER A 295 -16.57 23.21 8.06
N LEU A 296 -17.59 22.40 7.81
CA LEU A 296 -17.82 21.71 6.54
C LEU A 296 -18.94 22.40 5.74
N VAL A 297 -18.91 22.22 4.42
CA VAL A 297 -19.91 22.76 3.49
C VAL A 297 -20.94 21.68 3.15
N ASP A 298 -22.23 21.97 3.37
CA ASP A 298 -23.32 21.09 2.96
C ASP A 298 -23.48 21.07 1.43
N CYS A 299 -23.13 19.94 0.82
CA CYS A 299 -23.25 19.65 -0.60
C CYS A 299 -24.26 18.51 -0.88
N SER A 300 -25.21 18.28 0.04
CA SER A 300 -26.22 17.21 -0.07
C SER A 300 -27.11 17.33 -1.32
N GLU A 301 -27.20 18.53 -1.91
CA GLU A 301 -27.93 18.75 -3.16
C GLU A 301 -27.35 17.99 -4.35
N VAL A 302 -26.07 17.58 -4.27
CA VAL A 302 -25.37 16.81 -5.30
C VAL A 302 -25.79 15.34 -5.28
N ILE A 303 -26.13 14.79 -4.12
CA ILE A 303 -26.51 13.37 -3.98
C ILE A 303 -27.80 13.12 -4.79
N PRO A 304 -27.86 12.09 -5.65
CA PRO A 304 -29.07 11.77 -6.42
C PRO A 304 -30.30 11.58 -5.55
N ILE A 305 -31.48 11.77 -6.13
CA ILE A 305 -32.74 11.39 -5.48
C ILE A 305 -32.93 9.89 -5.69
N PRO A 306 -33.04 9.08 -4.61
CA PRO A 306 -33.20 7.65 -4.73
C PRO A 306 -34.47 7.24 -5.46
N LYS A 307 -34.43 6.05 -6.08
CA LYS A 307 -35.62 5.42 -6.66
C LYS A 307 -36.55 4.97 -5.54
N ALA A 308 -37.87 5.04 -5.77
CA ALA A 308 -38.85 4.60 -4.79
C ALA A 308 -38.72 3.09 -4.48
N ALA A 309 -39.01 2.73 -3.23
CA ALA A 309 -39.03 1.34 -2.79
C ALA A 309 -40.08 0.51 -3.56
N LYS A 310 -39.76 -0.75 -3.86
CA LYS A 310 -40.71 -1.71 -4.46
C LYS A 310 -41.86 -2.03 -3.50
N SER A 311 -41.55 -2.14 -2.21
CA SER A 311 -42.49 -2.33 -1.12
C SER A 311 -42.03 -1.50 0.09
N LYS A 312 -42.98 -1.04 0.90
CA LYS A 312 -42.69 -0.35 2.17
C LYS A 312 -42.84 -1.25 3.40
N VAL A 313 -43.20 -2.51 3.18
CA VAL A 313 -43.46 -3.51 4.23
C VAL A 313 -42.78 -4.81 3.80
N ALA A 314 -42.02 -5.40 4.72
CA ALA A 314 -41.38 -6.69 4.51
C ALA A 314 -42.41 -7.83 4.45
N THR A 315 -42.04 -8.92 3.77
CA THR A 315 -42.81 -10.16 3.68
C THR A 315 -42.05 -11.30 4.34
N LEU A 316 -42.78 -12.34 4.72
CA LEU A 316 -42.14 -13.61 5.09
C LEU A 316 -41.66 -14.30 3.80
N PRO A 317 -40.42 -14.80 3.76
CA PRO A 317 -39.95 -15.56 2.61
C PRO A 317 -40.85 -16.77 2.31
N ALA A 318 -40.88 -17.20 1.05
CA ALA A 318 -41.68 -18.33 0.61
C ALA A 318 -41.40 -19.59 1.45
N GLY A 319 -42.47 -20.24 1.93
CA GLY A 319 -42.37 -21.41 2.82
C GLY A 319 -42.11 -21.10 4.30
N LYS A 320 -41.95 -19.83 4.69
CA LYS A 320 -41.86 -19.41 6.10
C LYS A 320 -43.20 -18.91 6.63
N SER A 321 -43.35 -18.97 7.94
CA SER A 321 -44.54 -18.56 8.67
C SER A 321 -44.17 -17.84 9.96
N ARG A 322 -45.19 -17.29 10.64
CA ARG A 322 -45.00 -16.72 11.99
C ARG A 322 -44.41 -17.73 12.99
N ALA A 323 -44.61 -19.04 12.80
CA ALA A 323 -44.05 -20.06 13.69
C ALA A 323 -42.52 -20.18 13.59
N ASP A 324 -41.94 -19.66 12.53
CA ASP A 324 -40.50 -19.67 12.26
C ASP A 324 -39.79 -18.43 12.82
N ILE A 325 -40.54 -17.42 13.27
CA ILE A 325 -40.02 -16.18 13.84
C ILE A 325 -39.69 -16.35 15.32
N GLN A 326 -38.48 -15.94 15.70
CA GLN A 326 -38.01 -15.82 17.08
C GLN A 326 -38.20 -14.38 17.58
N ALA A 327 -39.45 -13.95 17.73
CA ALA A 327 -39.77 -12.59 18.15
C ALA A 327 -39.16 -12.27 19.53
N ALA A 328 -38.46 -11.14 19.63
CA ALA A 328 -37.73 -10.77 20.84
C ALA A 328 -38.20 -9.46 21.49
N CYS A 329 -38.92 -8.59 20.76
CA CYS A 329 -39.47 -7.38 21.36
C CYS A 329 -40.60 -7.73 22.36
N ARG A 330 -40.40 -7.37 23.63
CA ARG A 330 -41.39 -7.59 24.69
C ARG A 330 -42.52 -6.55 24.70
N ALA A 331 -42.26 -5.35 24.16
CA ALA A 331 -43.19 -4.23 24.20
C ALA A 331 -44.32 -4.37 23.17
N THR A 332 -44.02 -4.92 21.99
CA THR A 332 -44.98 -5.08 20.90
C THR A 332 -44.86 -6.47 20.29
N PRO A 333 -46.00 -7.14 19.99
CA PRO A 333 -45.95 -8.42 19.29
C PRO A 333 -45.40 -8.23 17.88
N PHE A 334 -44.68 -9.23 17.37
CA PHE A 334 -44.23 -9.24 15.97
C PHE A 334 -45.42 -8.97 15.03
N PRO A 335 -45.27 -8.15 13.97
CA PRO A 335 -46.36 -7.80 13.07
C PRO A 335 -46.91 -9.01 12.30
N VAL A 336 -48.12 -8.89 11.76
CA VAL A 336 -48.69 -9.92 10.88
C VAL A 336 -48.23 -9.63 9.46
N LEU A 337 -47.36 -10.49 8.93
CA LEU A 337 -46.82 -10.38 7.57
C LEU A 337 -47.41 -11.48 6.68
N ARG A 338 -47.51 -11.19 5.38
CA ARG A 338 -47.85 -12.21 4.37
C ARG A 338 -46.57 -12.94 3.97
N ALA A 339 -46.70 -14.24 3.71
CA ALA A 339 -45.63 -15.01 3.11
C ALA A 339 -45.69 -14.90 1.58
N ASP A 340 -44.53 -14.85 0.95
CA ASP A 340 -44.42 -14.85 -0.50
C ASP A 340 -44.97 -16.16 -1.07
N PRO A 341 -45.66 -16.10 -2.22
CA PRO A 341 -46.24 -17.27 -2.84
C PRO A 341 -45.17 -18.16 -3.47
N GLY A 342 -45.46 -19.46 -3.55
CA GLY A 342 -44.61 -20.42 -4.26
C GLY A 342 -43.61 -21.14 -3.36
N PRO A 343 -42.71 -21.94 -3.97
CA PRO A 343 -41.67 -22.66 -3.24
C PRO A 343 -40.54 -21.72 -2.81
N ALA A 344 -39.86 -22.08 -1.71
CA ALA A 344 -38.62 -21.41 -1.33
C ALA A 344 -37.57 -21.54 -2.44
N THR A 345 -36.92 -20.43 -2.77
CA THR A 345 -35.82 -20.36 -3.75
C THR A 345 -34.50 -20.08 -3.05
N THR A 346 -33.40 -20.54 -3.63
CA THR A 346 -32.05 -20.17 -3.20
C THR A 346 -31.76 -18.73 -3.62
N ILE A 347 -31.26 -17.93 -2.69
CA ILE A 347 -30.82 -16.55 -2.95
C ILE A 347 -29.52 -16.58 -3.73
N ALA A 348 -29.42 -15.73 -4.75
CA ALA A 348 -28.22 -15.63 -5.57
C ALA A 348 -27.16 -14.77 -4.86
N PRO A 349 -25.87 -15.08 -5.00
CA PRO A 349 -24.82 -14.19 -4.53
C PRO A 349 -24.85 -12.86 -5.29
N VAL A 350 -24.43 -11.80 -4.62
CA VAL A 350 -24.12 -10.50 -5.25
C VAL A 350 -23.01 -10.73 -6.26
N SER A 351 -23.19 -10.19 -7.47
CA SER A 351 -22.21 -10.40 -8.54
C SER A 351 -20.93 -9.67 -8.21
N LEU A 352 -19.90 -10.40 -7.79
CA LEU A 352 -18.54 -9.88 -7.72
C LEU A 352 -18.12 -9.47 -9.13
N ARG A 353 -17.56 -8.27 -9.27
CA ARG A 353 -16.94 -7.86 -10.53
C ARG A 353 -15.87 -8.89 -10.86
N PRO A 354 -15.76 -9.39 -12.10
CA PRO A 354 -14.65 -10.27 -12.44
C PRO A 354 -13.37 -9.51 -12.17
N GLU A 355 -12.46 -10.05 -11.34
CA GLU A 355 -11.08 -9.58 -11.25
C GLU A 355 -10.64 -9.27 -12.67
N LEU A 356 -10.36 -7.99 -12.98
CA LEU A 356 -9.76 -7.66 -14.25
C LEU A 356 -8.47 -8.47 -14.28
N PRO A 357 -8.31 -9.46 -15.18
CA PRO A 357 -7.11 -10.26 -15.15
C PRO A 357 -5.98 -9.29 -15.43
N LEU A 358 -5.04 -9.15 -14.48
CA LEU A 358 -3.71 -8.58 -14.71
C LEU A 358 -2.90 -9.49 -15.65
N THR A 359 -3.52 -10.00 -16.72
CA THR A 359 -2.84 -10.50 -17.90
C THR A 359 -2.66 -9.36 -18.88
N LEU A 360 -1.66 -8.52 -18.62
CA LEU A 360 -0.86 -8.00 -19.73
C LEU A 360 0.12 -9.10 -20.19
N LYS A 361 -0.41 -10.28 -20.52
CA LYS A 361 0.29 -11.22 -21.38
C LYS A 361 0.16 -10.66 -22.78
N SER A 362 1.19 -9.94 -23.21
CA SER A 362 1.46 -9.71 -24.62
C SER A 362 1.77 -11.06 -25.30
N THR A 363 0.74 -11.85 -25.60
CA THR A 363 0.87 -12.89 -26.62
C THR A 363 0.88 -12.21 -27.98
N PRO A 364 1.93 -12.40 -28.79
CA PRO A 364 2.02 -11.78 -30.11
C PRO A 364 0.98 -12.41 -31.03
N SER A 365 0.19 -11.58 -31.70
CA SER A 365 -0.73 -12.03 -32.74
C SER A 365 0.05 -12.67 -33.88
N ARG A 366 -0.27 -13.93 -34.19
CA ARG A 366 0.13 -14.61 -35.42
C ARG A 366 -0.71 -14.04 -36.56
N ALA A 367 -0.09 -13.24 -37.42
CA ALA A 367 -0.53 -13.02 -38.79
C ALA A 367 0.21 -14.00 -39.74
N PRO A 368 -0.39 -14.38 -40.89
CA PRO A 368 -0.05 -15.61 -41.61
C PRO A 368 1.18 -15.45 -42.51
N PHE A 369 2.10 -16.41 -42.42
CA PHE A 369 3.22 -16.54 -43.34
C PHE A 369 2.76 -17.21 -44.65
N ALA A 370 2.79 -16.44 -45.74
CA ALA A 370 2.80 -16.98 -47.10
C ALA A 370 4.26 -17.16 -47.57
N SER A 371 4.51 -18.32 -48.15
CA SER A 371 5.80 -18.84 -48.63
C SER A 371 6.45 -17.96 -49.72
N THR A 372 7.77 -17.72 -49.64
CA THR A 372 8.69 -18.02 -50.76
C THR A 372 10.17 -18.11 -50.35
N ARG A 373 10.75 -19.30 -50.62
CA ARG A 373 12.14 -19.71 -50.90
C ARG A 373 13.33 -18.78 -50.59
N ALA A 374 14.28 -19.32 -49.82
CA ALA A 374 15.70 -19.37 -50.20
C ALA A 374 16.37 -20.64 -49.63
N THR A 375 17.31 -21.18 -50.39
CA THR A 375 17.79 -22.56 -50.46
C THR A 375 18.93 -22.90 -49.49
N CYS A 376 19.07 -24.19 -49.19
CA CYS A 376 20.05 -24.87 -48.32
C CYS A 376 21.52 -24.78 -48.77
N ILE A 377 22.45 -24.97 -47.80
CA ILE A 377 23.68 -25.82 -47.74
C ILE A 377 24.40 -25.44 -46.41
N SER A 378 24.90 -26.28 -45.49
CA SER A 378 24.99 -27.73 -45.27
C SER A 378 25.44 -28.01 -43.83
N ARG A 379 24.85 -29.07 -43.22
CA ARG A 379 25.38 -30.04 -42.23
C ARG A 379 26.44 -29.59 -41.19
N GLY A 380 26.02 -29.63 -39.92
CA GLY A 380 26.86 -29.96 -38.76
C GLY A 380 25.98 -30.54 -37.65
N ARG A 381 26.06 -31.87 -37.45
CA ARG A 381 25.29 -32.64 -36.47
C ARG A 381 25.95 -32.50 -35.08
N VAL A 382 25.23 -32.02 -34.06
CA VAL A 382 25.66 -32.14 -32.64
C VAL A 382 24.47 -32.61 -31.80
N SER A 383 24.65 -33.78 -31.17
CA SER A 383 23.74 -34.43 -30.22
C SER A 383 23.84 -33.77 -28.82
N PRO A 384 22.83 -33.94 -27.94
CA PRO A 384 22.74 -33.21 -26.67
C PRO A 384 23.76 -33.75 -25.65
N ILE A 385 24.55 -32.86 -25.04
CA ILE A 385 25.52 -33.20 -23.98
C ILE A 385 24.97 -32.76 -22.62
N SER A 386 24.97 -33.72 -21.69
CA SER A 386 24.55 -33.60 -20.29
C SER A 386 25.32 -32.52 -19.52
N GLN A 387 24.61 -31.80 -18.65
CA GLN A 387 25.10 -30.68 -17.83
C GLN A 387 26.11 -31.03 -16.71
N ASN A 388 26.55 -32.28 -16.54
CA ASN A 388 27.27 -32.69 -15.32
C ASN A 388 28.81 -32.79 -15.39
N THR A 389 29.47 -32.38 -16.48
CA THR A 389 30.93 -32.62 -16.64
C THR A 389 31.84 -31.38 -16.69
N HIS A 390 31.31 -30.15 -16.73
CA HIS A 390 32.16 -28.95 -16.79
C HIS A 390 32.65 -28.42 -15.43
N ALA A 391 32.01 -28.79 -14.31
CA ALA A 391 32.43 -28.32 -12.98
C ALA A 391 33.71 -29.00 -12.45
N ALA A 392 34.05 -30.19 -12.94
CA ALA A 392 35.16 -31.00 -12.42
C ALA A 392 36.50 -30.81 -13.17
N ALA A 393 36.49 -30.23 -14.37
CA ALA A 393 37.70 -30.10 -15.20
C ALA A 393 38.53 -28.82 -14.92
N LEU A 394 37.96 -27.82 -14.23
CA LEU A 394 38.63 -26.54 -13.94
C LEU A 394 39.31 -26.47 -12.56
N THR A 395 39.17 -27.50 -11.73
CA THR A 395 39.71 -27.54 -10.36
C THR A 395 41.12 -28.11 -10.23
N ARG A 396 41.74 -28.59 -11.32
CA ARG A 396 43.01 -29.34 -11.25
C ARG A 396 44.31 -28.57 -11.52
N GLU A 397 44.29 -27.26 -11.81
CA GLU A 397 45.54 -26.56 -12.18
C GLU A 397 45.79 -25.17 -11.57
N TYR A 398 44.97 -24.66 -10.63
CA TYR A 398 45.17 -23.30 -10.10
C TYR A 398 44.87 -23.22 -8.59
N GLY A 399 45.91 -23.48 -7.79
CA GLY A 399 45.87 -23.38 -6.33
C GLY A 399 45.81 -21.93 -5.84
N ASP A 400 45.04 -21.73 -4.77
CA ASP A 400 45.00 -20.58 -3.85
C ASP A 400 43.93 -19.47 -4.04
N TYR A 401 43.21 -19.42 -5.19
CA TYR A 401 42.09 -18.46 -5.38
C TYR A 401 40.71 -19.11 -5.58
N SER A 402 40.60 -20.44 -5.38
CA SER A 402 39.38 -21.20 -5.64
C SER A 402 38.19 -20.77 -4.76
N GLY A 403 38.43 -20.41 -3.50
CA GLY A 403 37.38 -20.02 -2.56
C GLY A 403 36.69 -18.70 -2.93
N ALA A 404 37.47 -17.69 -3.33
CA ALA A 404 36.93 -16.37 -3.68
C ALA A 404 36.12 -16.38 -4.97
N ARG A 405 36.63 -17.08 -5.99
CA ARG A 405 35.93 -17.25 -7.26
C ARG A 405 34.65 -18.03 -7.08
N ARG A 406 34.71 -19.11 -6.30
CA ARG A 406 33.55 -19.91 -5.96
C ARG A 406 32.54 -19.09 -5.15
N PHE A 407 32.99 -18.28 -4.20
CA PHE A 407 32.10 -17.41 -3.43
C PHE A 407 31.43 -16.34 -4.32
N ILE A 408 32.20 -15.59 -5.11
CA ILE A 408 31.65 -14.55 -6.00
C ILE A 408 30.69 -15.18 -7.02
N TYR A 409 31.04 -16.34 -7.60
CA TYR A 409 30.18 -17.07 -8.53
C TYR A 409 28.92 -17.62 -7.85
N LEU A 410 29.03 -18.16 -6.63
CA LEU A 410 27.88 -18.62 -5.85
C LEU A 410 27.01 -17.46 -5.35
N SER A 411 27.56 -16.29 -5.06
CA SER A 411 26.79 -15.09 -4.71
C SER A 411 26.02 -14.56 -5.92
N ILE A 412 26.63 -14.56 -7.11
CA ILE A 412 25.93 -14.26 -8.36
C ILE A 412 24.79 -15.27 -8.57
N LEU A 413 25.07 -16.57 -8.47
CA LEU A 413 24.05 -17.61 -8.62
C LEU A 413 22.94 -17.50 -7.57
N PHE A 414 23.25 -17.28 -6.29
CA PHE A 414 22.28 -17.12 -5.20
C PHE A 414 21.37 -15.91 -5.39
N LEU A 415 21.87 -14.81 -5.97
CA LEU A 415 21.07 -13.63 -6.29
C LEU A 415 20.13 -13.88 -7.48
N PHE A 416 20.59 -14.61 -8.51
CA PHE A 416 19.74 -15.06 -9.62
C PHE A 416 18.70 -16.09 -9.16
N ASP A 417 19.08 -17.02 -8.30
CA ASP A 417 18.23 -18.08 -7.76
C ASP A 417 17.22 -17.51 -6.74
N ARG A 418 17.56 -16.46 -5.98
CA ARG A 418 16.57 -15.72 -5.17
C ARG A 418 15.56 -14.94 -5.99
N TYR A 419 15.91 -14.45 -7.18
CA TYR A 419 14.93 -13.87 -8.10
C TYR A 419 13.93 -14.92 -8.59
N ALA A 420 14.39 -16.16 -8.83
CA ALA A 420 13.52 -17.29 -9.14
C ALA A 420 12.76 -17.81 -7.91
N LEU A 421 13.39 -17.83 -6.73
CA LEU A 421 12.82 -18.28 -5.46
C LEU A 421 11.82 -17.26 -4.90
N LEU A 422 11.96 -15.95 -5.14
CA LEU A 422 10.94 -14.96 -4.81
C LEU A 422 9.69 -15.16 -5.66
N HIS A 423 9.88 -15.46 -6.96
CA HIS A 423 8.79 -15.86 -7.85
C HIS A 423 8.14 -17.19 -7.41
N TYR A 424 8.94 -18.13 -6.88
CA TYR A 424 8.48 -19.44 -6.38
C TYR A 424 7.87 -19.36 -4.98
N LEU A 425 8.34 -18.47 -4.11
CA LEU A 425 7.84 -18.25 -2.75
C LEU A 425 6.55 -17.44 -2.75
N GLU A 426 6.33 -16.58 -3.74
CA GLU A 426 5.04 -15.96 -4.04
C GLU A 426 3.99 -17.01 -4.48
N GLU A 427 4.45 -18.09 -5.13
CA GLU A 427 3.62 -19.24 -5.51
C GLU A 427 3.46 -20.26 -4.35
N SER A 428 4.44 -20.34 -3.44
CA SER A 428 4.46 -21.29 -2.31
C SER A 428 3.90 -20.73 -1.00
N SER A 429 3.84 -19.41 -0.80
CA SER A 429 3.26 -18.77 0.39
C SER A 429 1.76 -18.97 0.50
N LYS A 430 1.11 -19.43 -0.57
CA LYS A 430 -0.29 -19.89 -0.57
C LYS A 430 -0.49 -21.25 0.11
N VAL A 431 0.59 -21.96 0.51
CA VAL A 431 0.47 -23.37 0.94
C VAL A 431 1.04 -23.66 2.35
N LEU A 432 1.89 -22.82 2.94
CA LEU A 432 2.62 -23.19 4.18
C LEU A 432 2.43 -22.27 5.41
N ALA A 433 1.50 -21.32 5.37
CA ALA A 433 1.28 -20.36 6.46
C ALA A 433 0.66 -20.90 7.79
N PRO A 434 -0.05 -22.05 7.91
CA PRO A 434 -0.82 -22.30 9.13
C PRO A 434 -0.01 -22.74 10.37
N GLU A 435 1.22 -23.28 10.23
CA GLU A 435 1.88 -23.92 11.39
C GLU A 435 2.90 -23.06 12.16
N ILE A 436 3.34 -21.91 11.64
CA ILE A 436 4.37 -21.08 12.31
C ILE A 436 3.74 -19.96 13.17
N ILE A 437 2.44 -19.69 13.01
CA ILE A 437 1.70 -18.60 13.69
C ILE A 437 1.43 -18.87 15.18
N LYS A 438 1.71 -20.08 15.69
CA LYS A 438 1.42 -20.47 17.08
C LYS A 438 2.39 -19.94 18.16
N LEU A 439 3.39 -19.11 17.87
CA LEU A 439 4.49 -18.86 18.83
C LEU A 439 4.92 -17.41 19.16
N ALA A 440 4.28 -16.33 18.71
CA ALA A 440 4.84 -14.99 19.01
C ALA A 440 3.83 -13.83 19.14
N GLY A 441 2.99 -13.86 20.17
CA GLY A 441 2.18 -12.70 20.58
C GLY A 441 2.97 -11.73 21.46
N THR A 442 3.62 -10.71 20.87
CA THR A 442 4.03 -9.43 21.53
C THR A 442 4.47 -8.36 20.50
N GLU A 443 3.88 -8.29 19.31
CA GLU A 443 4.52 -7.65 18.13
C GLU A 443 4.05 -6.23 17.72
N ILE A 444 3.05 -5.66 18.38
CA ILE A 444 2.27 -4.55 17.80
C ILE A 444 2.99 -3.19 17.94
N GLU A 445 3.72 -2.96 19.04
CA GLU A 445 4.35 -1.65 19.30
C GLU A 445 5.69 -1.47 18.57
N VAL A 446 6.36 -2.58 18.24
CA VAL A 446 7.63 -2.60 17.51
C VAL A 446 7.41 -2.38 16.00
N ARG A 447 6.30 -2.84 15.43
CA ARG A 447 5.99 -2.74 13.99
C ARG A 447 5.70 -1.30 13.54
N ALA A 448 5.09 -0.46 14.37
CA ALA A 448 4.77 0.93 14.04
C ALA A 448 6.02 1.82 13.97
N THR A 449 6.92 1.69 14.95
CA THR A 449 8.24 2.33 14.91
C THR A 449 9.02 1.91 13.67
N LEU A 450 8.97 0.63 13.33
CA LEU A 450 9.76 0.09 12.24
C LEU A 450 9.35 0.53 10.85
N ARG A 451 8.09 0.91 10.67
CA ARG A 451 7.60 1.49 9.42
C ARG A 451 7.97 2.96 9.28
N ALA A 452 8.06 3.72 10.38
CA ALA A 452 8.64 5.06 10.36
C ALA A 452 10.14 5.02 10.03
N GLN A 453 10.86 4.03 10.57
CA GLN A 453 12.25 3.74 10.17
C GLN A 453 12.34 3.32 8.69
N SER A 454 11.43 2.45 8.22
CA SER A 454 11.35 2.01 6.82
C SER A 454 11.18 3.19 5.87
N LYS A 455 10.20 4.08 6.06
CA LYS A 455 9.99 5.26 5.18
C LYS A 455 11.19 6.23 5.15
N SER A 456 12.02 6.27 6.20
CA SER A 456 13.28 7.04 6.24
C SER A 456 14.47 6.31 5.61
N LEU A 457 14.60 4.99 5.84
CA LEU A 457 15.65 4.14 5.26
C LEU A 457 15.44 3.90 3.76
N TYR A 458 14.20 3.71 3.32
CA TYR A 458 13.77 3.47 1.93
C TYR A 458 14.13 4.65 1.00
N ARG A 459 14.30 5.85 1.57
CA ARG A 459 14.62 7.09 0.83
C ARG A 459 16.07 7.52 0.89
N THR A 460 16.96 6.85 1.64
CA THR A 460 18.33 7.34 1.86
C THR A 460 19.44 6.38 1.46
N HIS A 461 19.18 5.08 1.41
CA HIS A 461 20.22 4.07 1.20
C HIS A 461 20.53 3.78 -0.26
N ASP A 462 19.57 3.91 -1.18
CA ASP A 462 19.76 3.66 -2.61
C ASP A 462 20.77 4.63 -3.25
N SER A 463 20.73 5.90 -2.87
CA SER A 463 21.31 6.95 -3.70
C SER A 463 22.80 7.22 -3.41
N LEU A 464 23.31 6.83 -2.24
CA LEU A 464 24.74 6.96 -1.87
C LEU A 464 25.63 6.00 -2.68
N ILE A 465 25.11 4.83 -3.03
CA ILE A 465 25.84 3.82 -3.82
C ILE A 465 25.99 4.30 -5.27
N TRP A 466 24.97 4.98 -5.80
CA TRP A 466 24.95 5.53 -7.16
C TRP A 466 25.97 6.64 -7.42
N ALA A 467 26.07 7.63 -6.52
CA ALA A 467 27.08 8.69 -6.62
C ALA A 467 28.52 8.15 -6.56
N HIS A 468 28.71 7.01 -5.88
CA HIS A 468 30.00 6.36 -5.70
C HIS A 468 30.40 5.39 -6.83
N LEU A 469 29.44 4.67 -7.43
CA LEU A 469 29.69 3.82 -8.60
C LEU A 469 30.24 4.66 -9.78
N VAL A 470 29.73 5.88 -9.94
CA VAL A 470 30.23 6.87 -10.91
C VAL A 470 31.66 7.32 -10.60
N LEU A 471 32.01 7.48 -9.32
CA LEU A 471 33.39 7.75 -8.90
C LEU A 471 34.30 6.56 -9.24
N HIS A 472 33.87 5.36 -8.90
CA HIS A 472 34.62 4.12 -9.06
C HIS A 472 34.99 3.84 -10.52
N VAL A 473 34.06 4.10 -11.43
CA VAL A 473 34.19 3.74 -12.85
C VAL A 473 35.01 4.75 -13.63
N LYS A 474 35.05 6.03 -13.23
CA LYS A 474 35.90 7.04 -13.87
C LYS A 474 37.26 7.24 -13.18
N VAL A 475 37.35 7.05 -11.86
CA VAL A 475 38.62 7.14 -11.12
C VAL A 475 39.48 5.88 -11.34
N SER A 476 38.88 4.69 -11.46
CA SER A 476 39.64 3.47 -11.80
C SER A 476 40.16 3.45 -13.25
N VAL A 477 39.93 4.51 -14.03
CA VAL A 477 40.51 4.72 -15.36
C VAL A 477 41.95 5.24 -15.20
N CYS A 478 42.84 4.37 -14.70
CA CYS A 478 44.22 4.26 -15.22
C CYS A 478 45.05 3.11 -14.61
N SER A 479 44.78 2.62 -13.39
CA SER A 479 45.67 1.63 -12.77
C SER A 479 45.41 0.19 -13.20
N ILE A 480 44.15 -0.25 -13.36
CA ILE A 480 43.87 -1.63 -13.78
C ILE A 480 43.91 -1.68 -15.30
N SER A 481 45.13 -1.60 -15.83
CA SER A 481 45.51 -1.34 -17.23
C SER A 481 44.91 -2.27 -18.31
N ARG A 482 43.97 -3.17 -17.99
CA ARG A 482 43.45 -4.19 -18.93
C ARG A 482 41.94 -4.40 -18.95
N ILE A 483 41.14 -3.76 -18.08
CA ILE A 483 39.66 -3.82 -18.18
C ILE A 483 39.19 -2.73 -19.15
N LYS A 484 38.91 -3.11 -20.41
CA LYS A 484 38.60 -2.15 -21.49
C LYS A 484 37.28 -1.39 -21.31
N HIS A 485 36.28 -1.98 -20.65
CA HIS A 485 34.91 -1.47 -20.61
C HIS A 485 34.39 -1.33 -19.17
N VAL A 486 35.14 -0.63 -18.31
CA VAL A 486 34.75 -0.38 -16.92
C VAL A 486 33.36 0.30 -16.84
N TRP A 487 33.02 1.15 -17.81
CA TRP A 487 31.71 1.78 -17.93
C TRP A 487 30.54 0.81 -18.09
N ALA A 488 30.78 -0.39 -18.65
CA ALA A 488 29.73 -1.38 -18.86
C ALA A 488 29.17 -1.91 -17.53
N TYR A 489 30.02 -2.06 -16.51
CA TYR A 489 29.57 -2.46 -15.16
C TYR A 489 28.71 -1.38 -14.50
N MET A 490 28.93 -0.11 -14.84
CA MET A 490 28.11 1.01 -14.35
C MET A 490 26.72 1.01 -14.97
N LEU A 491 26.63 0.78 -16.29
CA LEU A 491 25.34 0.64 -16.98
C LEU A 491 24.63 -0.63 -16.56
N LEU A 492 25.37 -1.71 -16.33
CA LEU A 492 24.80 -2.96 -15.83
C LEU A 492 24.12 -2.73 -14.47
N GLY A 493 24.71 -1.94 -13.57
CA GLY A 493 24.06 -1.55 -12.32
C GLY A 493 22.71 -0.83 -12.51
N GLN A 494 22.46 -0.17 -13.66
CA GLN A 494 21.15 0.46 -13.99
C GLN A 494 20.07 -0.55 -14.37
N LEU A 495 20.46 -1.77 -14.70
CA LEU A 495 19.58 -2.81 -15.25
C LEU A 495 19.40 -3.97 -14.27
N VAL A 496 20.38 -4.23 -13.40
CA VAL A 496 20.36 -5.32 -12.41
C VAL A 496 20.79 -4.83 -11.04
N ALA A 497 20.54 -5.64 -10.01
CA ALA A 497 20.99 -5.39 -8.64
C ALA A 497 22.48 -5.01 -8.57
N ILE A 498 22.82 -4.02 -7.74
CA ILE A 498 24.16 -3.42 -7.71
C ILE A 498 25.19 -4.44 -7.24
N SER A 499 24.83 -5.34 -6.34
CA SER A 499 25.68 -6.45 -5.90
C SER A 499 26.08 -7.38 -7.05
N VAL A 500 25.23 -7.59 -8.06
CA VAL A 500 25.54 -8.39 -9.25
C VAL A 500 26.58 -7.67 -10.11
N ALA A 501 26.35 -6.39 -10.40
CA ALA A 501 27.29 -5.59 -11.18
C ALA A 501 28.66 -5.46 -10.48
N ALA A 502 28.67 -5.25 -9.15
CA ALA A 502 29.87 -5.16 -8.34
C ALA A 502 30.65 -6.49 -8.31
N ASN A 503 29.96 -7.62 -8.17
CA ASN A 503 30.60 -8.94 -8.18
C ASN A 503 31.24 -9.29 -9.52
N LEU A 504 30.57 -8.96 -10.64
CA LEU A 504 31.15 -9.10 -11.98
C LEU A 504 32.38 -8.21 -12.16
N PHE A 505 32.36 -7.01 -11.59
CA PHE A 505 33.52 -6.12 -11.60
C PHE A 505 34.69 -6.68 -10.77
N TYR A 506 34.45 -7.15 -9.54
CA TYR A 506 35.48 -7.79 -8.71
C TYR A 506 36.08 -9.03 -9.38
N LEU A 507 35.25 -9.84 -10.03
CA LEU A 507 35.70 -10.98 -10.82
C LEU A 507 36.61 -10.55 -11.97
N ALA A 508 36.24 -9.47 -12.69
CA ALA A 508 37.07 -8.91 -13.77
C ALA A 508 38.43 -8.44 -13.26
N ILE A 509 38.50 -7.83 -12.06
CA ILE A 509 39.77 -7.44 -11.42
C ILE A 509 40.64 -8.69 -11.16
N VAL A 510 40.09 -9.68 -10.45
CA VAL A 510 40.81 -10.91 -10.09
C VAL A 510 41.30 -11.68 -11.32
N LEU A 511 40.52 -11.69 -12.42
CA LEU A 511 40.93 -12.30 -13.68
C LEU A 511 42.00 -11.48 -14.42
N SER A 512 41.94 -10.15 -14.33
CA SER A 512 42.92 -9.26 -14.94
C SER A 512 44.30 -9.37 -14.30
N GLU A 513 44.36 -9.50 -12.97
CA GLU A 513 45.61 -9.65 -12.19
C GLU A 513 46.31 -10.99 -12.45
N GLN A 514 45.55 -12.06 -12.70
CA GLN A 514 46.14 -13.36 -13.04
C GLN A 514 46.82 -13.38 -14.41
N THR A 515 46.29 -12.63 -15.38
CA THR A 515 46.91 -12.49 -16.71
C THR A 515 48.29 -11.80 -16.64
N THR A 516 48.57 -11.06 -15.56
CA THR A 516 49.85 -10.40 -15.31
C THR A 516 50.90 -11.32 -14.67
N ARG A 517 50.51 -12.29 -13.82
CA ARG A 517 51.46 -13.23 -13.21
C ARG A 517 52.09 -14.21 -14.20
N THR A 518 51.39 -14.52 -15.30
CA THR A 518 51.90 -15.38 -16.38
C THR A 518 52.71 -14.66 -17.45
N SER A 519 52.74 -13.31 -17.46
CA SER A 519 53.42 -12.50 -18.48
C SER A 519 54.43 -11.55 -17.84
N LYS A 520 55.69 -11.99 -17.74
CA LYS A 520 56.84 -11.20 -17.26
C LYS A 520 57.27 -10.11 -18.25
N THR A 521 56.40 -9.16 -18.56
CA THR A 521 56.79 -7.95 -19.31
C THR A 521 56.44 -6.70 -18.53
N THR A 522 57.47 -6.09 -17.96
CA THR A 522 57.50 -4.77 -17.32
C THR A 522 57.17 -3.69 -18.34
N LYS A 523 55.92 -3.23 -18.37
CA LYS A 523 55.56 -1.91 -18.91
C LYS A 523 55.20 -0.98 -17.74
N PRO A 524 55.53 0.32 -17.83
CA PRO A 524 55.36 1.24 -16.72
C PRO A 524 53.87 1.43 -16.43
N GLU A 525 53.52 1.27 -15.16
CA GLU A 525 52.19 1.46 -14.61
C GLU A 525 51.71 2.89 -14.85
N ARG A 526 50.59 3.03 -15.58
CA ARG A 526 49.99 4.33 -15.91
C ARG A 526 49.33 4.87 -14.64
N ARG A 527 50.06 5.68 -13.89
CA ARG A 527 49.61 6.27 -12.61
C ARG A 527 48.28 7.04 -12.79
N LEU A 528 47.30 6.82 -11.90
CA LEU A 528 46.00 7.51 -11.93
C LEU A 528 46.15 9.03 -12.15
N PRO A 529 45.31 9.66 -12.98
CA PRO A 529 45.22 11.12 -13.01
C PRO A 529 44.72 11.59 -11.63
N ARG A 530 45.56 12.27 -10.84
CA ARG A 530 45.25 12.70 -9.45
C ARG A 530 44.06 13.68 -9.33
N VAL A 531 43.50 14.13 -10.46
CA VAL A 531 42.61 15.28 -10.53
C VAL A 531 41.49 15.03 -11.55
N LEU A 532 40.24 15.27 -11.14
CA LEU A 532 39.03 15.04 -11.91
C LEU A 532 38.57 16.28 -12.67
N SER A 533 38.01 16.07 -13.87
CA SER A 533 37.33 17.09 -14.66
C SER A 533 35.96 17.45 -14.05
N ALA A 534 35.50 18.69 -14.29
CA ALA A 534 34.17 19.16 -13.91
C ALA A 534 33.03 18.28 -14.43
N THR A 535 33.20 17.67 -15.62
CA THR A 535 32.23 16.71 -16.20
C THR A 535 32.10 15.41 -15.40
N THR A 536 32.90 15.23 -14.35
CA THR A 536 32.92 14.03 -13.51
C THR A 536 32.60 14.34 -12.05
N TRP A 537 33.21 15.38 -11.46
CA TRP A 537 32.94 15.68 -10.06
C TRP A 537 31.63 16.46 -9.84
N VAL A 538 31.18 17.27 -10.80
CA VAL A 538 29.91 18.04 -10.66
C VAL A 538 28.68 17.12 -10.61
N PRO A 539 28.50 16.13 -11.51
CA PRO A 539 27.35 15.22 -11.41
C PRO A 539 27.33 14.39 -10.12
N VAL A 540 28.50 14.06 -9.57
CA VAL A 540 28.63 13.34 -8.29
C VAL A 540 28.12 14.20 -7.13
N VAL A 541 28.52 15.47 -7.06
CA VAL A 541 28.06 16.40 -6.01
C VAL A 541 26.57 16.70 -6.14
N LEU A 542 26.05 16.90 -7.36
CA LEU A 542 24.61 17.08 -7.60
C LEU A 542 23.82 15.82 -7.27
N GLY A 543 24.36 14.64 -7.58
CA GLY A 543 23.80 13.36 -7.20
C GLY A 543 23.66 13.24 -5.68
N MET A 544 24.73 13.57 -4.93
CA MET A 544 24.70 13.64 -3.46
C MET A 544 23.63 14.58 -2.92
N PHE A 545 23.43 15.73 -3.56
CA PHE A 545 22.37 16.66 -3.15
C PHE A 545 20.98 16.05 -3.36
N ALA A 546 20.74 15.37 -4.50
CA ALA A 546 19.49 14.64 -4.75
C ALA A 546 19.26 13.52 -3.71
N VAL A 547 20.32 12.84 -3.26
CA VAL A 547 20.26 11.86 -2.15
C VAL A 547 19.80 12.53 -0.85
N ILE A 548 20.42 13.66 -0.50
CA ILE A 548 20.10 14.41 0.73
C ILE A 548 18.66 14.91 0.73
N LEU A 549 18.13 15.28 -0.44
CA LEU A 549 16.75 15.74 -0.61
C LEU A 549 15.73 14.61 -0.60
N SER A 550 16.13 13.36 -0.86
CA SER A 550 15.22 12.21 -1.01
C SER A 550 14.27 11.99 0.18
N PRO A 551 14.68 12.15 1.47
CA PRO A 551 13.75 12.09 2.60
C PRO A 551 12.66 13.16 2.56
N PHE A 552 12.94 14.31 1.94
CA PHE A 552 12.09 15.49 1.89
C PHE A 552 11.25 15.58 0.61
N THR A 553 11.34 14.60 -0.29
CA THR A 553 10.50 14.56 -1.49
C THR A 553 9.08 14.12 -1.15
N SER A 554 8.11 14.73 -1.82
CA SER A 554 6.71 14.30 -1.91
C SER A 554 6.51 13.29 -3.04
N GLU A 555 5.33 12.70 -3.16
CA GLU A 555 5.00 11.76 -4.24
C GLU A 555 5.22 12.36 -5.64
N GLN A 556 4.94 13.66 -5.81
CA GLN A 556 5.14 14.38 -7.07
C GLN A 556 6.62 14.70 -7.35
N THR A 557 7.45 14.84 -6.32
CA THR A 557 8.86 15.23 -6.46
C THR A 557 9.81 14.03 -6.33
N PHE A 558 9.34 12.88 -5.86
CA PHE A 558 10.13 11.66 -5.72
C PHE A 558 10.61 11.13 -7.07
N LEU A 559 9.70 10.90 -8.03
CA LEU A 559 10.07 10.39 -9.35
C LEU A 559 10.99 11.37 -10.12
N PRO A 560 10.74 12.69 -10.15
CA PRO A 560 11.70 13.65 -10.71
C PRO A 560 13.07 13.64 -10.04
N ASN A 561 13.14 13.52 -8.70
CA ASN A 561 14.40 13.45 -7.97
C ASN A 561 15.16 12.15 -8.27
N LEU A 562 14.44 11.03 -8.35
CA LEU A 562 14.95 9.71 -8.75
C LEU A 562 15.51 9.75 -10.18
N LEU A 563 14.74 10.24 -11.14
CA LEU A 563 15.19 10.38 -12.53
C LEU A 563 16.37 11.34 -12.66
N THR A 564 16.41 12.41 -11.87
CA THR A 564 17.53 13.36 -11.85
C THR A 564 18.81 12.66 -11.41
N MET A 565 18.78 11.88 -10.33
CA MET A 565 19.97 11.18 -9.88
C MET A 565 20.45 10.14 -10.90
N HIS A 566 19.57 9.41 -11.58
CA HIS A 566 19.95 8.49 -12.66
C HIS A 566 20.52 9.19 -13.89
N ALA A 567 19.90 10.30 -14.33
CA ALA A 567 20.35 11.08 -15.49
C ALA A 567 21.76 11.67 -15.26
N LEU A 568 22.06 12.12 -14.04
CA LEU A 568 23.39 12.62 -13.66
C LEU A 568 24.48 11.55 -13.82
N LEU A 569 24.16 10.25 -13.70
CA LEU A 569 25.13 9.15 -13.86
C LEU A 569 25.51 8.89 -15.32
N LEU A 570 24.69 9.36 -16.27
CA LEU A 570 24.92 9.19 -17.71
C LEU A 570 25.78 10.32 -18.30
N ILE A 571 25.82 11.49 -17.67
CA ILE A 571 26.61 12.66 -18.13
C ILE A 571 28.10 12.30 -18.31
N PRO A 572 28.76 11.59 -17.38
CA PRO A 572 30.15 11.19 -17.55
C PRO A 572 30.41 10.23 -18.72
N LEU A 573 29.40 9.49 -19.18
CA LEU A 573 29.50 8.50 -20.26
C LEU A 573 29.37 9.12 -21.65
N VAL A 574 28.51 10.13 -21.78
CA VAL A 574 28.20 10.79 -23.07
C VAL A 574 29.20 11.91 -23.38
N SER A 575 29.81 12.50 -22.35
CA SER A 575 30.79 13.57 -22.52
C SER A 575 32.17 13.02 -22.93
N SER A 576 32.38 12.89 -24.24
CA SER A 576 33.64 12.48 -24.88
C SER A 576 34.62 13.64 -25.13
N GLN A 577 34.27 14.87 -24.74
CA GLN A 577 35.04 16.07 -25.08
C GLN A 577 35.97 16.54 -23.95
N PRO A 578 37.27 16.72 -24.21
CA PRO A 578 38.18 17.39 -23.29
C PRO A 578 38.02 18.90 -23.46
N LEU A 579 37.00 19.50 -22.85
CA LEU A 579 36.86 20.96 -22.87
C LEU A 579 36.90 21.59 -21.49
N SER A 580 37.72 22.64 -21.44
CA SER A 580 37.73 23.79 -20.53
C SER A 580 38.90 23.87 -19.52
N PRO A 581 39.48 25.06 -19.33
CA PRO A 581 40.85 25.27 -18.90
C PRO A 581 41.02 25.05 -17.40
N THR A 582 42.28 24.85 -17.03
CA THR A 582 43.00 24.78 -15.73
C THR A 582 42.33 25.17 -14.38
N ARG A 583 41.10 25.71 -14.30
CA ARG A 583 40.53 26.33 -13.10
C ARG A 583 39.52 25.48 -12.30
N HIS A 584 38.96 24.39 -12.84
CA HIS A 584 37.89 23.60 -12.19
C HIS A 584 38.25 22.11 -11.98
N ARG A 585 39.41 21.90 -11.36
CA ARG A 585 40.07 20.60 -11.19
C ARG A 585 40.04 20.22 -9.70
N LEU A 586 39.37 19.11 -9.36
CA LEU A 586 39.25 18.64 -7.97
C LEU A 586 40.11 17.38 -7.74
N SER A 587 40.89 17.37 -6.66
CA SER A 587 41.67 16.19 -6.26
C SER A 587 40.74 15.02 -5.91
N ILE A 588 41.04 13.82 -6.40
CA ILE A 588 40.28 12.60 -6.11
C ILE A 588 40.21 12.36 -4.60
N LYS A 589 41.32 12.58 -3.89
CA LYS A 589 41.39 12.43 -2.44
C LYS A 589 40.43 13.36 -1.73
N ASN A 590 40.42 14.63 -2.12
CA ASN A 590 39.55 15.64 -1.50
C ASN A 590 38.08 15.33 -1.78
N LEU A 591 37.75 14.92 -3.00
CA LEU A 591 36.39 14.50 -3.35
C LEU A 591 35.97 13.27 -2.54
N SER A 592 36.83 12.26 -2.42
CA SER A 592 36.56 11.04 -1.66
C SER A 592 36.37 11.32 -0.16
N TYR A 593 37.18 12.20 0.43
CA TYR A 593 37.00 12.65 1.81
C TYR A 593 35.68 13.41 2.00
N THR A 594 35.33 14.31 1.08
CA THR A 594 34.05 15.05 1.13
C THR A 594 32.87 14.10 1.06
N ILE A 595 32.88 13.13 0.13
CA ILE A 595 31.78 12.18 0.01
C ILE A 595 31.69 11.30 1.26
N THR A 596 32.82 10.86 1.79
CA THR A 596 32.87 10.06 3.03
C THR A 596 32.29 10.82 4.22
N PHE A 597 32.68 12.09 4.40
CA PHE A 597 32.19 12.93 5.48
C PHE A 597 30.67 13.15 5.41
N VAL A 598 30.16 13.50 4.22
CA VAL A 598 28.71 13.73 4.02
C VAL A 598 27.93 12.43 4.19
N SER A 599 28.43 11.31 3.66
CA SER A 599 27.79 9.99 3.82
C SER A 599 27.73 9.55 5.28
N CYS A 600 28.80 9.81 6.04
CA CYS A 600 28.85 9.59 7.49
C CYS A 600 27.78 10.42 8.22
N ALA A 601 27.71 11.72 7.95
CA ALA A 601 26.71 12.60 8.55
C ALA A 601 25.27 12.15 8.25
N MET A 602 25.01 11.74 7.00
CA MET A 602 23.71 11.19 6.59
C MET A 602 23.36 9.89 7.31
N ARG A 603 24.31 8.97 7.42
CA ARG A 603 24.14 7.69 8.13
C ARG A 603 23.90 7.90 9.63
N LEU A 604 24.65 8.80 10.26
CA LEU A 604 24.44 9.14 11.66
C LEU A 604 23.06 9.74 11.89
N ARG A 605 22.63 10.67 11.03
CA ARG A 605 21.29 11.26 11.12
C ARG A 605 20.19 10.22 10.95
N THR A 606 20.27 9.38 9.93
CA THR A 606 19.25 8.35 9.64
C THR A 606 19.20 7.28 10.73
N THR A 607 20.36 6.84 11.21
CA THR A 607 20.45 5.91 12.35
C THR A 607 19.92 6.53 13.63
N TYR A 608 20.20 7.80 13.89
CA TYR A 608 19.68 8.52 15.05
C TYR A 608 18.16 8.66 14.98
N VAL A 609 17.61 9.11 13.84
CA VAL A 609 16.16 9.19 13.63
C VAL A 609 15.52 7.81 13.82
N ALA A 610 16.16 6.76 13.28
CA ALA A 610 15.70 5.41 13.46
C ALA A 610 15.68 5.03 14.94
N TYR A 611 16.81 5.10 15.63
CA TYR A 611 16.91 4.81 17.06
C TYR A 611 15.91 5.60 17.91
N SER A 612 15.75 6.90 17.65
CA SER A 612 14.84 7.79 18.39
C SER A 612 13.36 7.51 18.16
N SER A 613 13.00 6.78 17.10
CA SER A 613 11.62 6.39 16.82
C SER A 613 11.16 5.15 17.59
N LEU A 614 12.07 4.42 18.25
CA LEU A 614 11.74 3.33 19.17
C LEU A 614 11.19 3.90 20.48
N GLY A 615 10.01 3.43 20.88
CA GLY A 615 9.41 3.78 22.17
C GLY A 615 10.33 3.44 23.35
N GLN A 616 10.05 3.94 24.55
CA GLN A 616 10.93 3.77 25.72
C GLN A 616 11.23 2.30 26.08
N GLN A 617 10.37 1.36 25.67
CA GLN A 617 10.52 -0.08 25.89
C GLN A 617 11.42 -0.79 24.84
N GLY A 618 11.83 -0.09 23.78
CA GLY A 618 12.62 -0.61 22.64
C GLY A 618 14.05 -0.06 22.50
N GLN A 619 14.58 0.62 23.52
CA GLN A 619 15.95 1.17 23.52
C GLN A 619 17.04 0.13 23.82
N ASP A 620 16.69 -1.14 23.97
CA ASP A 620 17.66 -2.24 24.05
C ASP A 620 18.23 -2.59 22.66
N ILE A 621 19.53 -2.94 22.61
CA ILE A 621 20.25 -3.26 21.37
C ILE A 621 19.62 -4.48 20.69
N GLN A 622 19.20 -5.49 21.47
CA GLN A 622 18.59 -6.69 20.92
C GLN A 622 17.24 -6.38 20.27
N ALA A 623 16.42 -5.55 20.92
CA ALA A 623 15.16 -5.07 20.36
C ALA A 623 15.38 -4.28 19.07
N PHE A 624 16.39 -3.39 19.02
CA PHE A 624 16.74 -2.65 17.81
C PHE A 624 17.18 -3.57 16.66
N VAL A 625 18.01 -4.58 16.91
CA VAL A 625 18.47 -5.53 15.89
C VAL A 625 17.31 -6.38 15.35
N LEU A 626 16.46 -6.92 16.24
CA LEU A 626 15.27 -7.67 15.83
C LEU A 626 14.35 -6.81 14.97
N SER A 627 14.26 -5.54 15.34
CA SER A 627 13.47 -4.57 14.62
C SER A 627 14.04 -4.36 13.21
N LEU A 628 15.33 -4.09 13.07
CA LEU A 628 15.99 -3.98 11.75
C LEU A 628 15.77 -5.23 10.88
N TRP A 629 15.78 -6.42 11.49
CA TRP A 629 15.53 -7.68 10.78
C TRP A 629 14.11 -7.80 10.24
N LYS A 630 13.11 -7.38 11.02
CA LYS A 630 11.70 -7.35 10.59
C LYS A 630 11.48 -6.31 9.50
N THR A 631 12.08 -5.12 9.64
CA THR A 631 12.04 -4.10 8.59
C THR A 631 12.68 -4.60 7.30
N LEU A 632 13.79 -5.33 7.38
CA LEU A 632 14.47 -5.94 6.23
C LEU A 632 13.59 -6.93 5.43
N HIS A 633 12.50 -7.41 6.03
CA HIS A 633 11.60 -8.37 5.40
C HIS A 633 10.15 -7.88 5.35
N SER A 634 9.92 -6.59 5.62
CA SER A 634 8.55 -6.05 5.75
C SER A 634 7.86 -5.85 4.40
N HIS A 635 8.62 -5.75 3.31
CA HIS A 635 8.10 -5.54 1.97
C HIS A 635 9.05 -6.16 0.93
N PRO A 636 8.56 -6.78 -0.16
CA PRO A 636 9.42 -7.39 -1.17
C PRO A 636 10.44 -6.41 -1.78
N ALA A 637 10.02 -5.19 -2.09
CA ALA A 637 10.93 -4.18 -2.63
C ALA A 637 11.92 -3.64 -1.59
N GLN A 638 11.51 -3.55 -0.30
CA GLN A 638 12.44 -3.22 0.79
C GLN A 638 13.49 -4.33 0.94
N SER A 639 13.04 -5.59 0.89
CA SER A 639 13.89 -6.77 1.04
C SER A 639 14.89 -6.85 -0.10
N SER A 640 14.43 -6.63 -1.33
CA SER A 640 15.28 -6.63 -2.53
C SER A 640 16.43 -5.63 -2.40
N ILE A 641 16.12 -4.37 -2.09
CA ILE A 641 17.12 -3.30 -1.94
C ILE A 641 18.01 -3.55 -0.70
N GLY A 642 17.42 -3.89 0.44
CA GLY A 642 18.14 -4.13 1.68
C GLY A 642 19.14 -5.29 1.58
N TRP A 643 18.73 -6.39 0.96
CA TRP A 643 19.63 -7.52 0.68
C TRP A 643 20.69 -7.17 -0.35
N ASP A 644 20.39 -6.35 -1.37
CA ASP A 644 21.39 -5.87 -2.33
C ASP A 644 22.52 -5.08 -1.65
N VAL A 645 22.19 -4.22 -0.67
CA VAL A 645 23.18 -3.48 0.13
C VAL A 645 24.01 -4.41 1.02
N ILE A 646 23.38 -5.38 1.68
CA ILE A 646 24.07 -6.38 2.51
C ILE A 646 25.04 -7.20 1.65
N TRP A 647 24.59 -7.70 0.51
CA TRP A 647 25.43 -8.51 -0.38
C TRP A 647 26.54 -7.71 -1.04
N THR A 648 26.32 -6.44 -1.37
CA THR A 648 27.39 -5.55 -1.83
C THR A 648 28.48 -5.41 -0.75
N THR A 649 28.07 -5.28 0.51
CA THR A 649 28.98 -5.19 1.67
C THR A 649 29.76 -6.47 1.91
N VAL A 650 29.07 -7.60 1.97
CA VAL A 650 29.69 -8.92 2.15
C VAL A 650 30.66 -9.22 1.01
N SER A 651 30.26 -8.96 -0.24
CA SER A 651 31.07 -9.22 -1.43
C SER A 651 32.35 -8.40 -1.43
N PHE A 652 32.27 -7.11 -1.08
CA PHE A 652 33.45 -6.25 -0.97
C PHE A 652 34.41 -6.72 0.13
N LEU A 653 33.91 -7.06 1.32
CA LEU A 653 34.76 -7.54 2.42
C LEU A 653 35.44 -8.86 2.07
N VAL A 654 34.73 -9.78 1.42
CA VAL A 654 35.32 -11.03 0.92
C VAL A 654 36.38 -10.75 -0.13
N TRP A 655 36.13 -9.85 -1.08
CA TRP A 655 37.12 -9.46 -2.07
C TRP A 655 38.37 -8.84 -1.41
N VAL A 656 38.22 -7.93 -0.45
CA VAL A 656 39.33 -7.34 0.33
C VAL A 656 40.16 -8.43 1.02
N LEU A 657 39.52 -9.34 1.74
CA LEU A 657 40.20 -10.42 2.48
C LEU A 657 40.96 -11.36 1.54
N VAL A 658 40.43 -11.62 0.35
CA VAL A 658 41.06 -12.46 -0.66
C VAL A 658 42.24 -11.74 -1.33
N SER A 659 42.05 -10.48 -1.73
CA SER A 659 43.08 -9.68 -2.38
C SER A 659 44.29 -9.46 -1.48
N GLN A 660 44.08 -9.32 -0.15
CA GLN A 660 45.18 -9.19 0.82
C GLN A 660 46.04 -10.46 0.99
N ARG A 661 45.49 -11.65 0.73
CA ARG A 661 46.29 -12.90 0.81
C ARG A 661 47.36 -13.00 -0.27
N GLY A 662 47.20 -12.26 -1.37
CA GLY A 662 48.18 -12.19 -2.46
C GLY A 662 49.22 -11.06 -2.36
N ALA A 663 49.14 -10.19 -1.34
CA ALA A 663 49.99 -9.00 -1.23
C ALA A 663 51.43 -9.32 -0.77
N GLU A 664 52.41 -9.07 -1.65
CA GLU A 664 53.82 -9.42 -1.43
C GLU A 664 54.59 -8.44 -0.51
N THR A 665 54.09 -7.22 -0.27
CA THR A 665 54.79 -6.23 0.60
C THR A 665 53.96 -5.76 1.80
N LYS A 666 54.63 -5.43 2.92
CA LYS A 666 54.02 -4.87 4.15
C LYS A 666 53.35 -3.49 3.93
N ARG A 667 53.71 -2.78 2.86
CA ARG A 667 53.20 -1.44 2.54
C ARG A 667 51.81 -1.48 1.89
N ASP A 668 51.44 -2.62 1.30
CA ASP A 668 50.15 -2.86 0.63
C ASP A 668 49.10 -3.52 1.55
N LYS A 669 49.46 -3.82 2.81
CA LYS A 669 48.56 -4.46 3.77
C LYS A 669 47.80 -3.42 4.58
N THR A 670 46.59 -3.09 4.13
CA THR A 670 45.59 -2.38 4.93
C THR A 670 45.12 -3.28 6.08
N ASN A 671 44.81 -2.71 7.24
CA ASN A 671 44.32 -3.51 8.37
C ASN A 671 42.89 -3.98 8.05
N PRO A 672 42.63 -5.29 7.86
CA PRO A 672 41.32 -5.80 7.45
C PRO A 672 40.24 -5.49 8.50
N LEU A 673 40.61 -5.35 9.78
CA LEU A 673 39.69 -4.92 10.82
C LEU A 673 39.26 -3.47 10.63
N VAL A 674 40.21 -2.58 10.32
CA VAL A 674 39.90 -1.16 10.04
C VAL A 674 39.03 -1.05 8.79
N THR A 675 39.38 -1.76 7.72
CA THR A 675 38.56 -1.77 6.50
C THR A 675 37.16 -2.33 6.75
N SER A 676 37.02 -3.40 7.53
CA SER A 676 35.71 -3.98 7.87
C SER A 676 34.86 -3.04 8.71
N VAL A 677 35.43 -2.46 9.76
CA VAL A 677 34.74 -1.51 10.64
C VAL A 677 34.35 -0.24 9.87
N SER A 678 35.25 0.31 9.06
CA SER A 678 34.94 1.47 8.23
C SER A 678 33.89 1.17 7.17
N THR A 679 33.86 -0.03 6.59
CA THR A 679 32.87 -0.41 5.56
C THR A 679 31.47 -0.53 6.18
N LEU A 680 31.38 -1.15 7.37
CA LEU A 680 30.12 -1.25 8.11
C LEU A 680 29.63 0.13 8.55
N ALA A 681 30.53 0.99 9.06
CA ALA A 681 30.20 2.33 9.50
C ALA A 681 29.79 3.26 8.33
N PHE A 682 30.54 3.24 7.22
CA PHE A 682 30.47 4.28 6.18
C PHE A 682 30.01 3.80 4.80
N SER A 683 29.71 2.51 4.61
CA SER A 683 29.39 1.84 3.33
C SER A 683 30.61 1.37 2.54
N VAL A 684 30.39 0.39 1.67
CA VAL A 684 31.31 0.03 0.58
C VAL A 684 31.60 1.23 -0.33
N GLY A 685 30.61 2.09 -0.56
CA GLY A 685 30.77 3.25 -1.44
C GLY A 685 31.87 4.22 -1.02
N THR A 686 32.13 4.35 0.29
CA THR A 686 33.16 5.25 0.84
C THR A 686 34.51 4.56 1.04
N THR A 687 34.50 3.26 1.34
CA THR A 687 35.69 2.50 1.71
C THR A 687 36.39 1.84 0.54
N ALA A 688 35.64 1.41 -0.49
CA ALA A 688 36.21 0.78 -1.67
C ALA A 688 37.16 1.68 -2.49
N PRO A 689 36.87 2.98 -2.71
CA PRO A 689 37.81 3.87 -3.40
C PRO A 689 39.13 4.05 -2.66
N LEU A 690 39.10 4.10 -1.32
CA LEU A 690 40.30 4.26 -0.50
C LEU A 690 41.18 3.00 -0.45
N PHE A 691 40.62 1.84 -0.80
CA PHE A 691 41.33 0.56 -0.86
C PHE A 691 41.96 0.29 -2.23
N LEU A 692 41.39 0.87 -3.29
CA LEU A 692 41.83 0.71 -4.68
C LEU A 692 42.81 1.78 -5.16
N GLU A 693 43.01 2.84 -4.37
CA GLU A 693 44.12 3.80 -4.50
C GLU A 693 45.43 3.23 -3.93
#